data_AF-A0A954BXE3-F1
#
_entry.id   AF-A0A954BXE3-F1
#
_cell.length_a   1.000
_cell.length_b   1.000
_cell.length_c   1.000
_cell.angle_alpha   90.00
_cell.angle_beta   90.00
_cell.angle_gamma   90.00
#
_symmetry.space_group_name_H-M   'P 1'
#
loop_
_entity.id
_entity.type
_entity.pdbx_description
1 polymer ?
#
loop_
_entity_poly.entity_id
_entity_poly.type
_entity_poly.pdbx_seq_one_letter_code
_entity_poly.pdbx_strand_id
1 'polypeptide(L)'
;MNVIRALVLALLVCLCGALSAQVTIDNVDSGFSVTFGSWTTASSASGKYGSDYLYKGAVGSSASYSGTVEWRPTLATDSYEVSVWYSSGSNRANDAPYTVYDASGPTTVRVNQQTNGGQWVSLGTFNFNAGTSGYVELANNAQAGQVVIADAVRFVPSSYVPPAADEMRGVWVSRYEWPSTTPSTWKSNINSIVANAKAGNFNTIVLQMRGDTTTLYPSPYEPLSSLITNGSGDDALAFAIAAAHAQGLQLHCYFNTHVCTSAFASANPSWLIADAAGTPISSPVDGYYWLAPGNPDVQAYLRRQIMYIVNTYPTLDGIHFDRIRCPEAVYSHDAVSEARRTGGANPDSLGFDDWTADQITRFLRDVYAEVHSVNPTLQLSAAPLGLYDASAYSGYPTGYYYGLPRHQDAKAWLAAGAIDWIAPQCYWPDTGGLPDFSDLVPDWQAAASGRRVYPGMSVTSDSDETETVNEITAARGFGCQGTMVWSYGAANSLNFWSTLKAAGKPYEQPAAVPDLPWLSSPSTAIVHGVITDFGTGTPLQDVHVTRSGSSYTALSAADGFWCFLNLAPGSYTFTADLPGTGTAVISVNNLVAGEVRTVNIAIAAPGTATRLEIDASTPTQVPAGDSFGLLVHVVDAQGNPVTAGSYNLSVSPVGVTGTLTGATSGVTAGGDLTFTFSHDSPATVTFLVLEGTSTLAFASTSVTFTATDSGGGERNSSGCAVNATGAWPLWALLALAAVRLPLIALRKRGQA
;
A
#
# COMPACT_ATOMS: atom_id res chain seq x y z
N MET A 1 20.24 22.65 -15.89
CA MET A 1 19.53 21.47 -15.33
C MET A 1 19.21 20.42 -16.37
N ASN A 2 18.66 20.76 -17.55
CA ASN A 2 18.32 19.78 -18.60
C ASN A 2 19.52 19.05 -19.23
N VAL A 3 20.69 19.69 -19.28
CA VAL A 3 21.91 19.09 -19.84
C VAL A 3 22.51 18.04 -18.90
N ILE A 4 22.39 18.22 -17.58
CA ILE A 4 22.86 17.23 -16.58
C ILE A 4 21.91 16.03 -16.52
N ARG A 5 20.58 16.24 -16.64
CA ARG A 5 19.62 15.13 -16.79
C ARG A 5 19.84 14.33 -18.06
N ALA A 6 20.11 14.97 -19.19
CA ALA A 6 20.43 14.28 -20.45
C ALA A 6 21.76 13.52 -20.39
N LEU A 7 22.78 14.04 -19.68
CA LEU A 7 24.06 13.36 -19.48
C LEU A 7 23.97 12.18 -18.50
N VAL A 8 23.15 12.28 -17.45
CA VAL A 8 22.88 11.16 -16.53
C VAL A 8 22.01 10.09 -17.21
N LEU A 9 21.01 10.50 -18.01
CA LEU A 9 20.20 9.59 -18.81
C LEU A 9 21.01 8.93 -19.93
N ALA A 10 21.92 9.65 -20.59
CA ALA A 10 22.83 9.07 -21.58
C ALA A 10 23.90 8.15 -20.94
N LEU A 11 24.35 8.43 -19.72
CA LEU A 11 25.23 7.51 -18.98
C LEU A 11 24.48 6.24 -18.54
N LEU A 12 23.20 6.33 -18.14
CA LEU A 12 22.38 5.16 -17.80
C LEU A 12 21.96 4.35 -19.04
N VAL A 13 21.63 5.01 -20.16
CA VAL A 13 21.26 4.35 -21.43
C VAL A 13 22.48 3.68 -22.08
N CYS A 14 23.69 4.21 -21.95
CA CYS A 14 24.92 3.56 -22.44
C CYS A 14 25.34 2.30 -21.65
N LEU A 15 24.74 2.04 -20.49
CA LEU A 15 24.96 0.82 -19.69
C LEU A 15 23.87 -0.24 -19.91
N CYS A 16 22.86 0.03 -20.74
CA CYS A 16 21.87 -0.95 -21.18
C CYS A 16 22.46 -1.85 -22.30
N GLY A 17 23.50 -2.59 -21.97
CA GLY A 17 23.73 -3.86 -22.65
C GLY A 17 22.66 -4.83 -22.15
N ALA A 18 22.04 -5.60 -23.05
CA ALA A 18 21.05 -6.61 -22.68
C ALA A 18 21.54 -7.41 -21.46
N LEU A 19 20.83 -7.29 -20.33
CA LEU A 19 21.18 -7.94 -19.08
C LEU A 19 21.18 -9.45 -19.32
N SER A 20 22.32 -10.09 -19.09
CA SER A 20 22.45 -11.53 -19.32
C SER A 20 21.81 -12.29 -18.17
N ALA A 21 21.04 -13.34 -18.46
CA ALA A 21 20.49 -14.23 -17.42
C ALA A 21 21.60 -15.14 -16.85
N GLN A 22 21.45 -15.55 -15.59
CA GLN A 22 22.27 -16.65 -15.07
C GLN A 22 21.92 -17.97 -15.77
N VAL A 23 22.90 -18.84 -15.98
CA VAL A 23 22.71 -20.16 -16.59
C VAL A 23 23.22 -21.23 -15.64
N THR A 24 22.37 -22.20 -15.30
CA THR A 24 22.77 -23.39 -14.55
C THR A 24 22.55 -24.62 -15.44
N ILE A 25 23.53 -25.51 -15.50
CA ILE A 25 23.46 -26.76 -16.25
C ILE A 25 23.74 -27.91 -15.28
N ASP A 26 22.73 -28.72 -15.02
CA ASP A 26 22.82 -29.98 -14.29
C ASP A 26 23.25 -31.13 -15.21
N ASN A 27 23.69 -32.26 -14.65
CA ASN A 27 24.14 -33.41 -15.44
C ASN A 27 23.03 -34.15 -16.19
N VAL A 28 21.77 -33.77 -15.98
CA VAL A 28 20.60 -34.26 -16.74
C VAL A 28 20.15 -33.29 -17.82
N ASP A 29 20.70 -32.07 -17.83
CA ASP A 29 20.31 -31.02 -18.77
C ASP A 29 20.96 -31.21 -20.14
N SER A 30 20.33 -30.67 -21.18
CA SER A 30 20.80 -30.78 -22.57
C SER A 30 22.16 -30.11 -22.83
N GLY A 31 22.59 -29.21 -21.95
CA GLY A 31 23.91 -28.57 -21.99
C GLY A 31 25.05 -29.44 -21.43
N PHE A 32 24.74 -30.59 -20.83
CA PHE A 32 25.75 -31.52 -20.30
C PHE A 32 26.05 -32.66 -21.28
N SER A 33 27.32 -33.06 -21.37
CA SER A 33 27.72 -34.22 -22.18
C SER A 33 28.94 -34.95 -21.64
N VAL A 34 28.98 -36.27 -21.81
CA VAL A 34 30.18 -37.09 -21.63
C VAL A 34 30.99 -37.07 -22.93
N THR A 35 32.13 -36.38 -22.94
CA THR A 35 32.92 -36.16 -24.17
C THR A 35 33.99 -37.21 -24.40
N PHE A 36 34.47 -37.87 -23.34
CA PHE A 36 35.43 -38.97 -23.47
C PHE A 36 35.28 -40.01 -22.37
N GLY A 37 35.46 -41.28 -22.74
CA GLY A 37 35.43 -42.42 -21.83
C GLY A 37 34.04 -42.71 -21.26
N SER A 38 33.96 -43.71 -20.39
CA SER A 38 32.72 -44.05 -19.68
C SER A 38 32.69 -43.44 -18.28
N TRP A 39 31.53 -42.93 -17.89
CA TRP A 39 31.22 -42.41 -16.57
C TRP A 39 30.03 -43.17 -15.98
N THR A 40 29.92 -43.23 -14.66
CA THR A 40 28.86 -43.99 -13.97
C THR A 40 27.91 -43.04 -13.26
N THR A 41 26.61 -43.17 -13.52
CA THR A 41 25.56 -42.41 -12.83
C THR A 41 25.29 -43.00 -11.44
N ALA A 42 25.09 -42.13 -10.45
CA ALA A 42 24.66 -42.50 -9.10
C ALA A 42 23.76 -41.42 -8.51
N SER A 43 22.91 -41.80 -7.55
CA SER A 43 21.96 -40.88 -6.91
C SER A 43 21.94 -40.99 -5.38
N SER A 44 22.80 -41.83 -4.79
CA SER A 44 22.74 -42.16 -3.36
C SER A 44 23.39 -41.11 -2.45
N ALA A 45 24.33 -40.32 -2.96
CA ALA A 45 25.00 -39.31 -2.14
C ALA A 45 24.08 -38.11 -1.84
N SER A 46 24.18 -37.57 -0.63
CA SER A 46 23.54 -36.32 -0.21
C SER A 46 24.31 -35.11 -0.75
N GLY A 47 23.64 -33.97 -0.87
CA GLY A 47 24.26 -32.74 -1.38
C GLY A 47 24.62 -32.80 -2.87
N LYS A 48 23.98 -33.66 -3.65
CA LYS A 48 23.98 -33.58 -5.12
C LYS A 48 23.02 -32.49 -5.61
N TYR A 49 23.26 -31.94 -6.79
CA TYR A 49 22.29 -31.11 -7.48
C TYR A 49 21.29 -32.04 -8.19
N GLY A 50 20.05 -31.59 -8.36
CA GLY A 50 19.04 -32.38 -9.06
C GLY A 50 18.82 -33.81 -8.53
N SER A 51 18.59 -34.75 -9.46
CA SER A 51 18.17 -36.13 -9.16
C SER A 51 19.32 -37.13 -9.00
N ASP A 52 20.44 -36.92 -9.69
CA ASP A 52 21.58 -37.83 -9.75
C ASP A 52 22.88 -37.04 -10.00
N TYR A 53 23.99 -37.75 -10.22
CA TYR A 53 25.30 -37.19 -10.59
C TYR A 53 26.11 -38.29 -11.28
N LEU A 54 27.18 -37.92 -11.99
CA LEU A 54 28.13 -38.87 -12.58
C LEU A 54 29.43 -38.91 -11.78
N TYR A 55 30.09 -40.06 -11.78
CA TYR A 55 31.43 -40.20 -11.23
C TYR A 55 32.34 -41.05 -12.10
N LYS A 56 33.64 -40.85 -11.93
CA LYS A 56 34.69 -41.63 -12.59
C LYS A 56 35.91 -41.79 -11.71
N GLY A 57 36.53 -42.97 -11.75
CA GLY A 57 37.78 -43.25 -11.05
C GLY A 57 38.91 -42.33 -11.53
N ALA A 58 39.61 -41.72 -10.59
CA ALA A 58 40.71 -40.81 -10.86
C ALA A 58 42.02 -41.57 -11.17
N VAL A 59 42.77 -41.10 -12.17
CA VAL A 59 43.93 -41.83 -12.75
C VAL A 59 45.30 -41.31 -12.33
N GLY A 60 45.35 -40.27 -11.49
CA GLY A 60 46.58 -39.59 -11.07
C GLY A 60 46.68 -38.18 -11.66
N SER A 61 47.08 -37.21 -10.83
CA SER A 61 47.04 -35.77 -11.14
C SER A 61 47.89 -35.34 -12.33
N SER A 62 48.94 -36.13 -12.64
CA SER A 62 49.87 -35.92 -13.76
C SER A 62 49.74 -36.98 -14.85
N ALA A 63 48.78 -37.90 -14.74
CA ALA A 63 48.52 -38.91 -15.75
C ALA A 63 47.65 -38.33 -16.88
N SER A 64 47.71 -38.95 -18.06
CA SER A 64 46.71 -38.71 -19.10
C SER A 64 45.34 -39.13 -18.59
N TYR A 65 44.35 -38.24 -18.72
CA TYR A 65 42.98 -38.56 -18.36
C TYR A 65 42.42 -39.69 -19.23
N SER A 66 41.45 -40.42 -18.70
CA SER A 66 40.72 -41.51 -19.37
C SER A 66 39.22 -41.23 -19.49
N GLY A 67 38.81 -40.00 -19.16
CA GLY A 67 37.49 -39.48 -19.50
C GLY A 67 37.26 -38.05 -19.04
N THR A 68 36.34 -37.41 -19.74
CA THR A 68 35.97 -36.00 -19.59
C THR A 68 34.46 -35.84 -19.73
N VAL A 69 33.93 -34.80 -19.10
CA VAL A 69 32.56 -34.31 -19.28
C VAL A 69 32.58 -32.80 -19.50
N GLU A 70 31.56 -32.27 -20.14
CA GLU A 70 31.41 -30.84 -20.44
C GLU A 70 30.03 -30.30 -20.06
N TRP A 71 30.00 -29.07 -19.55
CA TRP A 71 28.82 -28.22 -19.42
C TRP A 71 28.95 -27.03 -20.38
N ARG A 72 28.13 -27.02 -21.44
CA ARG A 72 28.20 -26.06 -22.55
C ARG A 72 26.97 -25.15 -22.57
N PRO A 73 27.05 -23.94 -22.00
CA PRO A 73 25.96 -22.98 -22.01
C PRO A 73 25.81 -22.26 -23.35
N THR A 74 24.64 -21.65 -23.57
CA THR A 74 24.47 -20.53 -24.51
C THR A 74 24.52 -19.26 -23.69
N LEU A 75 25.57 -18.46 -23.85
CA LEU A 75 25.79 -17.23 -23.08
C LEU A 75 25.68 -15.99 -23.98
N ALA A 76 25.49 -14.83 -23.38
CA ALA A 76 25.72 -13.55 -24.03
C ALA A 76 27.15 -13.06 -23.73
N THR A 77 27.57 -11.96 -24.35
CA THR A 77 28.89 -11.39 -24.08
C THR A 77 28.89 -10.65 -22.74
N ASP A 78 29.51 -11.22 -21.72
CA ASP A 78 29.69 -10.63 -20.39
C ASP A 78 30.86 -11.30 -19.65
N SER A 79 31.27 -10.72 -18.52
CA SER A 79 32.03 -11.40 -17.48
C SER A 79 31.09 -12.26 -16.65
N TYR A 80 31.44 -13.52 -16.39
CA TYR A 80 30.64 -14.46 -15.63
C TYR A 80 31.43 -15.02 -14.45
N GLU A 81 30.84 -14.98 -13.27
CA GLU A 81 31.24 -15.83 -12.15
C GLU A 81 30.84 -17.27 -12.44
N VAL A 82 31.82 -18.16 -12.56
CA VAL A 82 31.60 -19.58 -12.84
C VAL A 82 31.76 -20.38 -11.54
N SER A 83 30.77 -21.19 -11.20
CA SER A 83 30.77 -22.03 -10.00
C SER A 83 30.35 -23.46 -10.32
N VAL A 84 30.83 -24.42 -9.52
CA VAL A 84 30.50 -25.84 -9.64
C VAL A 84 29.77 -26.34 -8.40
N TRP A 85 28.88 -27.31 -8.59
CA TRP A 85 28.26 -28.08 -7.52
C TRP A 85 28.77 -29.52 -7.57
N TYR A 86 28.87 -30.18 -6.42
CA TYR A 86 29.17 -31.60 -6.32
C TYR A 86 28.78 -32.15 -4.95
N SER A 87 28.62 -33.47 -4.86
CA SER A 87 28.50 -34.16 -3.58
C SER A 87 29.88 -34.48 -2.99
N SER A 88 30.13 -34.02 -1.77
CA SER A 88 31.40 -34.26 -1.07
C SER A 88 31.48 -35.64 -0.41
N GLY A 89 32.70 -36.15 -0.24
CA GLY A 89 32.98 -37.20 0.74
C GLY A 89 34.39 -37.77 0.66
N SER A 90 34.68 -38.74 1.53
CA SER A 90 36.07 -39.19 1.78
C SER A 90 36.73 -39.97 0.64
N ASN A 91 35.96 -40.51 -0.32
CA ASN A 91 36.49 -41.20 -1.50
C ASN A 91 36.52 -40.31 -2.77
N ARG A 92 36.42 -38.99 -2.62
CA ARG A 92 36.42 -38.00 -3.71
C ARG A 92 37.84 -37.44 -3.88
N ALA A 93 38.21 -37.06 -5.09
CA ALA A 93 39.49 -36.45 -5.35
C ALA A 93 39.59 -35.06 -4.71
N ASN A 94 40.74 -34.74 -4.12
CA ASN A 94 40.97 -33.43 -3.52
C ASN A 94 41.51 -32.37 -4.50
N ASP A 95 41.65 -32.73 -5.78
CA ASP A 95 42.27 -31.93 -6.83
C ASP A 95 41.61 -32.18 -8.20
N ALA A 96 40.28 -32.29 -8.23
CA ALA A 96 39.51 -32.49 -9.44
C ALA A 96 39.71 -31.30 -10.43
N PRO A 97 40.21 -31.53 -11.66
CA PRO A 97 40.54 -30.46 -12.59
C PRO A 97 39.33 -30.03 -13.43
N TYR A 98 38.84 -28.81 -13.17
CA TYR A 98 37.85 -28.13 -14.01
C TYR A 98 38.56 -27.14 -14.93
N THR A 99 38.38 -27.26 -16.24
CA THR A 99 38.92 -26.30 -17.22
C THR A 99 37.79 -25.43 -17.75
N VAL A 100 37.88 -24.12 -17.52
CA VAL A 100 36.97 -23.12 -18.07
C VAL A 100 37.54 -22.64 -19.40
N TYR A 101 36.80 -22.83 -20.49
CA TYR A 101 37.12 -22.31 -21.81
C TYR A 101 36.33 -21.02 -22.01
N ASP A 102 36.99 -19.88 -21.86
CA ASP A 102 36.42 -18.54 -22.02
C ASP A 102 37.01 -17.81 -23.25
N ALA A 103 36.70 -16.53 -23.43
CA ALA A 103 37.22 -15.71 -24.53
C ALA A 103 38.75 -15.49 -24.47
N SER A 104 39.37 -15.68 -23.31
CA SER A 104 40.81 -15.55 -23.08
C SER A 104 41.56 -16.87 -23.31
N GLY A 105 40.86 -18.00 -23.27
CA GLY A 105 41.40 -19.34 -23.47
C GLY A 105 41.18 -20.27 -22.27
N PRO A 106 41.68 -21.51 -22.32
CA PRO A 106 41.45 -22.50 -21.27
C PRO A 106 42.18 -22.14 -19.97
N THR A 107 41.46 -22.13 -18.86
CA THR A 107 42.00 -21.98 -17.50
C THR A 107 41.58 -23.15 -16.63
N THR A 108 42.54 -23.89 -16.07
CA THR A 108 42.24 -25.03 -15.18
C THR A 108 42.28 -24.63 -13.71
N VAL A 109 41.22 -24.94 -12.99
CA VAL A 109 41.06 -24.78 -11.55
C VAL A 109 40.91 -26.16 -10.91
N ARG A 110 41.73 -26.45 -9.91
CA ARG A 110 41.71 -27.72 -9.16
C ARG A 110 40.83 -27.56 -7.94
N VAL A 111 39.78 -28.38 -7.82
CA VAL A 111 38.79 -28.28 -6.75
C VAL A 111 38.88 -29.49 -5.82
N ASN A 112 38.85 -29.24 -4.52
CA ASN A 112 38.80 -30.30 -3.51
C ASN A 112 37.37 -30.79 -3.26
N GLN A 113 37.02 -31.92 -3.88
CA GLN A 113 35.68 -32.49 -3.76
C GLN A 113 35.44 -33.29 -2.46
N GLN A 114 36.40 -33.32 -1.53
CA GLN A 114 36.20 -33.93 -0.21
C GLN A 114 35.44 -33.01 0.76
N THR A 115 35.38 -31.71 0.43
CA THR A 115 34.84 -30.65 1.28
C THR A 115 33.90 -29.76 0.48
N ASN A 116 33.07 -28.95 1.14
CA ASN A 116 32.21 -27.94 0.49
C ASN A 116 31.23 -28.48 -0.55
N GLY A 117 30.85 -29.76 -0.49
CA GLY A 117 29.78 -30.31 -1.33
C GLY A 117 28.40 -29.87 -0.85
N GLY A 118 27.40 -29.92 -1.74
CA GLY A 118 26.04 -29.43 -1.44
C GLY A 118 25.89 -27.91 -1.43
N GLN A 119 26.81 -27.18 -2.06
CA GLN A 119 26.79 -25.73 -2.23
C GLN A 119 27.61 -25.36 -3.48
N TRP A 120 27.43 -24.14 -3.99
CA TRP A 120 28.18 -23.62 -5.13
C TRP A 120 29.62 -23.24 -4.74
N VAL A 121 30.59 -23.78 -5.46
CA VAL A 121 32.02 -23.51 -5.28
C VAL A 121 32.55 -22.75 -6.49
N SER A 122 33.01 -21.53 -6.25
CA SER A 122 33.58 -20.65 -7.29
C SER A 122 34.82 -21.26 -7.96
N LEU A 123 34.87 -21.18 -9.29
CA LEU A 123 36.07 -21.35 -10.11
C LEU A 123 36.72 -20.00 -10.43
N GLY A 124 36.00 -18.90 -10.24
CA GLY A 124 36.42 -17.53 -10.53
C GLY A 124 35.53 -16.85 -11.57
N THR A 125 35.94 -15.65 -11.96
CA THR A 125 35.25 -14.81 -12.94
C THR A 125 35.98 -14.86 -14.29
N PHE A 126 35.24 -15.10 -15.37
CA PHE A 126 35.77 -15.35 -16.72
C PHE A 126 34.97 -14.57 -17.78
N ASN A 127 35.59 -14.17 -18.89
CA ASN A 127 34.91 -13.38 -19.91
C ASN A 127 34.43 -14.29 -21.03
N PHE A 128 33.13 -14.31 -21.31
CA PHE A 128 32.56 -15.15 -22.37
C PHE A 128 32.13 -14.29 -23.56
N ASN A 129 32.27 -14.84 -24.76
CA ASN A 129 31.64 -14.30 -25.96
C ASN A 129 30.22 -14.88 -26.09
N ALA A 130 29.32 -14.13 -26.72
CA ALA A 130 27.99 -14.64 -27.04
C ALA A 130 28.03 -15.97 -27.84
N GLY A 131 27.10 -16.87 -27.53
CA GLY A 131 26.94 -18.19 -28.14
C GLY A 131 27.39 -19.35 -27.24
N THR A 132 27.78 -20.47 -27.86
CA THR A 132 28.11 -21.75 -27.18
C THR A 132 29.59 -22.11 -27.20
N SER A 133 30.43 -21.13 -27.55
CA SER A 133 31.87 -21.32 -27.73
C SER A 133 32.61 -21.57 -26.41
N GLY A 134 32.14 -20.95 -25.31
CA GLY A 134 32.69 -21.17 -23.98
C GLY A 134 31.95 -22.23 -23.19
N TYR A 135 32.67 -22.97 -22.34
CA TYR A 135 32.17 -24.13 -21.60
C TYR A 135 33.10 -24.50 -20.44
N VAL A 136 32.63 -25.36 -19.55
CA VAL A 136 33.44 -25.96 -18.47
C VAL A 136 33.62 -27.45 -18.75
N GLU A 137 34.85 -27.95 -18.66
CA GLU A 137 35.20 -29.36 -18.77
C GLU A 137 35.72 -29.90 -17.44
N LEU A 138 35.33 -31.11 -17.05
CA LEU A 138 35.94 -31.84 -15.93
C LEU A 138 36.63 -33.10 -16.45
N ALA A 139 37.90 -33.26 -16.12
CA ALA A 139 38.70 -34.45 -16.44
C ALA A 139 38.99 -35.30 -15.19
N ASN A 140 39.32 -36.59 -15.36
CA ASN A 140 39.60 -37.51 -14.25
C ASN A 140 41.09 -37.68 -13.88
N ASN A 141 42.00 -36.85 -14.41
CA ASN A 141 43.41 -36.81 -13.99
C ASN A 141 43.56 -36.04 -12.65
N ALA A 142 43.03 -36.66 -11.60
CA ALA A 142 43.06 -36.21 -10.21
C ALA A 142 43.67 -37.29 -9.31
N GLN A 143 43.64 -37.12 -7.99
CA GLN A 143 44.22 -38.00 -6.98
C GLN A 143 43.89 -39.48 -7.23
N ALA A 144 44.91 -40.27 -7.56
CA ALA A 144 44.74 -41.70 -7.85
C ALA A 144 44.09 -42.45 -6.66
N GLY A 145 43.22 -43.40 -6.98
CA GLY A 145 42.48 -44.19 -5.98
C GLY A 145 41.21 -43.50 -5.42
N GLN A 146 40.90 -42.29 -5.88
CA GLN A 146 39.66 -41.57 -5.58
C GLN A 146 38.71 -41.56 -6.80
N VAL A 147 37.57 -40.89 -6.68
CA VAL A 147 36.69 -40.56 -7.81
C VAL A 147 36.52 -39.05 -7.99
N VAL A 148 36.36 -38.59 -9.22
CA VAL A 148 35.85 -37.24 -9.53
C VAL A 148 34.33 -37.30 -9.72
N ILE A 149 33.63 -36.27 -9.27
CA ILE A 149 32.17 -36.13 -9.35
C ILE A 149 31.80 -35.03 -10.34
N ALA A 150 30.91 -35.33 -11.27
CA ALA A 150 30.30 -34.40 -12.22
C ALA A 150 28.81 -34.26 -11.88
N ASP A 151 28.38 -33.05 -11.59
CA ASP A 151 27.02 -32.73 -11.15
C ASP A 151 26.56 -31.47 -11.91
N ALA A 152 26.57 -30.27 -11.29
CA ALA A 152 26.12 -29.04 -11.96
C ALA A 152 27.20 -27.94 -12.08
N VAL A 153 27.03 -27.05 -13.06
CA VAL A 153 27.82 -25.82 -13.27
C VAL A 153 26.89 -24.63 -13.41
N ARG A 154 27.25 -23.51 -12.81
CA ARG A 154 26.51 -22.24 -12.87
C ARG A 154 27.39 -21.11 -13.40
N PHE A 155 26.83 -20.32 -14.30
CA PHE A 155 27.39 -19.13 -14.91
C PHE A 155 26.54 -17.93 -14.51
N VAL A 156 27.07 -17.05 -13.68
CA VAL A 156 26.36 -15.85 -13.21
C VAL A 156 27.00 -14.61 -13.84
N PRO A 157 26.33 -13.90 -14.77
CA PRO A 157 26.91 -12.72 -15.39
C PRO A 157 27.15 -11.61 -14.36
N SER A 158 28.13 -10.76 -14.61
CA SER A 158 28.44 -9.61 -13.76
C SER A 158 27.31 -8.59 -13.74
N SER A 159 26.48 -8.59 -14.79
CA SER A 159 25.24 -7.83 -14.88
C SER A 159 24.07 -8.47 -14.13
N TYR A 160 24.23 -9.68 -13.58
CA TYR A 160 23.16 -10.36 -12.85
C TYR A 160 22.89 -9.66 -11.52
N VAL A 161 21.66 -9.19 -11.36
CA VAL A 161 21.16 -8.70 -10.08
C VAL A 161 20.48 -9.87 -9.37
N PRO A 162 21.06 -10.41 -8.28
CA PRO A 162 20.42 -11.49 -7.53
C PRO A 162 19.07 -11.02 -6.98
N PRO A 163 18.14 -11.94 -6.70
CA PRO A 163 16.90 -11.59 -6.02
C PRO A 163 17.25 -10.84 -4.73
N ALA A 164 16.67 -9.66 -4.54
CA ALA A 164 16.75 -8.98 -3.26
C ALA A 164 16.17 -9.90 -2.16
N ALA A 165 16.71 -9.82 -0.94
CA ALA A 165 16.18 -10.59 0.19
C ALA A 165 14.67 -10.34 0.39
N ASP A 166 14.23 -9.17 -0.02
CA ASP A 166 12.85 -8.72 -0.12
C ASP A 166 12.50 -8.31 -1.56
N GLU A 167 11.47 -8.91 -2.13
CA GLU A 167 11.07 -8.69 -3.52
C GLU A 167 9.56 -8.96 -3.65
N MET A 168 8.81 -8.01 -4.21
CA MET A 168 7.40 -8.22 -4.50
C MET A 168 7.25 -9.26 -5.60
N ARG A 169 6.51 -10.34 -5.29
CA ARG A 169 6.18 -11.39 -6.23
C ARG A 169 4.68 -11.61 -6.15
N GLY A 170 3.98 -10.73 -6.85
CA GLY A 170 2.53 -10.68 -6.82
C GLY A 170 1.88 -11.32 -8.03
N VAL A 171 0.66 -11.82 -7.86
CA VAL A 171 -0.19 -12.29 -8.95
C VAL A 171 -1.59 -11.71 -8.82
N TRP A 172 -2.12 -11.21 -9.94
CA TRP A 172 -3.51 -10.84 -10.04
C TRP A 172 -4.40 -12.04 -10.35
N VAL A 173 -5.52 -12.11 -9.65
CA VAL A 173 -6.58 -13.09 -9.85
C VAL A 173 -7.87 -12.32 -10.13
N SER A 174 -8.34 -12.38 -11.37
CA SER A 174 -9.59 -11.79 -11.79
C SER A 174 -10.80 -12.54 -11.20
N ARG A 175 -11.94 -11.85 -11.16
CA ARG A 175 -13.23 -12.40 -10.73
C ARG A 175 -13.77 -13.48 -11.67
N TYR A 176 -13.09 -13.81 -12.77
CA TYR A 176 -13.54 -14.83 -13.71
C TYR A 176 -12.80 -16.16 -13.54
N GLU A 177 -11.77 -16.22 -12.68
CA GLU A 177 -10.88 -17.38 -12.57
C GLU A 177 -11.18 -18.32 -11.40
N TRP A 178 -11.87 -17.83 -10.36
CA TRP A 178 -12.07 -18.55 -9.11
C TRP A 178 -13.53 -18.71 -8.66
N PRO A 179 -14.48 -17.80 -8.98
CA PRO A 179 -15.84 -17.90 -8.46
C PRO A 179 -16.60 -19.13 -8.93
N SER A 180 -17.58 -19.52 -8.11
CA SER A 180 -18.57 -20.55 -8.42
C SER A 180 -19.81 -20.28 -7.59
N THR A 181 -20.99 -20.65 -8.09
CA THR A 181 -22.23 -20.61 -7.30
C THR A 181 -22.30 -21.73 -6.26
N THR A 182 -21.36 -22.69 -6.28
CA THR A 182 -21.21 -23.77 -5.31
C THR A 182 -20.13 -23.42 -4.28
N PRO A 183 -20.47 -23.26 -2.98
CA PRO A 183 -19.49 -22.79 -1.99
C PRO A 183 -18.25 -23.63 -1.79
N SER A 184 -18.39 -24.96 -1.79
CA SER A 184 -17.23 -25.86 -1.72
C SER A 184 -16.28 -25.70 -2.90
N THR A 185 -16.81 -25.38 -4.09
CA THR A 185 -16.01 -25.21 -5.30
C THR A 185 -15.17 -23.94 -5.25
N TRP A 186 -15.76 -22.78 -4.93
CA TRP A 186 -14.95 -21.56 -4.86
C TRP A 186 -13.95 -21.59 -3.69
N LYS A 187 -14.28 -22.23 -2.57
CA LYS A 187 -13.32 -22.48 -1.47
C LYS A 187 -12.14 -23.32 -1.95
N SER A 188 -12.42 -24.38 -2.71
CA SER A 188 -11.37 -25.21 -3.33
C SER A 188 -10.53 -24.42 -4.32
N ASN A 189 -11.14 -23.56 -5.14
CA ASN A 189 -10.42 -22.74 -6.11
C ASN A 189 -9.46 -21.75 -5.42
N ILE A 190 -9.91 -21.06 -4.36
CA ILE A 190 -9.07 -20.18 -3.55
C ILE A 190 -7.91 -20.95 -2.93
N ASN A 191 -8.15 -22.13 -2.35
CA ASN A 191 -7.08 -22.95 -1.79
C ASN A 191 -6.04 -23.35 -2.85
N SER A 192 -6.47 -23.70 -4.07
CA SER A 192 -5.57 -24.00 -5.18
C SER A 192 -4.73 -22.78 -5.58
N ILE A 193 -5.35 -21.59 -5.67
CA ILE A 193 -4.64 -20.34 -5.97
C ILE A 193 -3.54 -20.09 -4.95
N VAL A 194 -3.88 -20.16 -3.66
CA VAL A 194 -2.94 -19.98 -2.55
C VAL A 194 -1.82 -21.01 -2.59
N ALA A 195 -2.15 -22.29 -2.79
CA ALA A 195 -1.15 -23.36 -2.86
C ALA A 195 -0.18 -23.19 -4.04
N ASN A 196 -0.70 -22.79 -5.20
CA ASN A 196 0.08 -22.57 -6.41
C ASN A 196 1.02 -21.36 -6.28
N ALA A 197 0.51 -20.22 -5.80
CA ALA A 197 1.32 -19.04 -5.52
C ALA A 197 2.45 -19.37 -4.53
N LYS A 198 2.12 -20.06 -3.44
CA LYS A 198 3.13 -20.51 -2.47
C LYS A 198 4.16 -21.45 -3.08
N ALA A 199 3.71 -22.41 -3.88
CA ALA A 199 4.57 -23.40 -4.54
C ALA A 199 5.59 -22.72 -5.46
N GLY A 200 5.21 -21.65 -6.15
CA GLY A 200 6.07 -20.85 -7.04
C GLY A 200 6.86 -19.73 -6.36
N ASN A 201 6.94 -19.70 -5.02
CA ASN A 201 7.62 -18.65 -4.24
C ASN A 201 7.08 -17.22 -4.49
N PHE A 202 5.81 -17.08 -4.86
CA PHE A 202 5.09 -15.81 -4.79
C PHE A 202 4.79 -15.47 -3.32
N ASN A 203 4.62 -14.20 -3.01
CA ASN A 203 4.36 -13.72 -1.65
C ASN A 203 3.10 -12.85 -1.52
N THR A 204 2.47 -12.45 -2.62
CA THR A 204 1.29 -11.58 -2.62
C THR A 204 0.25 -12.05 -3.62
N ILE A 205 -1.02 -12.12 -3.21
CA ILE A 205 -2.16 -12.37 -4.09
C ILE A 205 -3.04 -11.13 -4.12
N VAL A 206 -3.35 -10.65 -5.32
CA VAL A 206 -4.30 -9.57 -5.55
C VAL A 206 -5.58 -10.18 -6.12
N LEU A 207 -6.57 -10.42 -5.25
CA LEU A 207 -7.80 -11.15 -5.58
C LEU A 207 -8.94 -10.19 -5.85
N GLN A 208 -9.53 -10.23 -7.03
CA GLN A 208 -10.63 -9.32 -7.39
C GLN A 208 -11.89 -9.66 -6.59
N MET A 209 -12.30 -8.73 -5.74
CA MET A 209 -13.44 -8.88 -4.83
C MET A 209 -14.59 -7.90 -5.11
N ARG A 210 -14.32 -6.80 -5.82
CA ARG A 210 -15.35 -5.91 -6.37
C ARG A 210 -15.07 -5.65 -7.85
N GLY A 211 -16.08 -5.84 -8.69
CA GLY A 211 -15.90 -5.73 -10.15
C GLY A 211 -16.67 -4.60 -10.83
N ASP A 212 -17.94 -4.37 -10.51
CA ASP A 212 -18.80 -3.42 -11.22
C ASP A 212 -20.00 -3.00 -10.37
N THR A 213 -19.79 -2.46 -9.16
CA THR A 213 -20.84 -2.27 -8.12
C THR A 213 -21.51 -3.57 -7.66
N THR A 214 -20.84 -4.70 -7.87
CA THR A 214 -21.16 -5.98 -7.23
C THR A 214 -19.95 -6.50 -6.47
N THR A 215 -20.20 -7.16 -5.34
CA THR A 215 -19.14 -7.67 -4.44
C THR A 215 -19.11 -9.19 -4.42
N LEU A 216 -17.95 -9.77 -4.17
CA LEU A 216 -17.73 -11.20 -3.92
C LEU A 216 -17.59 -11.48 -2.42
N TYR A 217 -18.07 -10.56 -1.60
CA TYR A 217 -18.14 -10.61 -0.14
C TYR A 217 -19.46 -9.96 0.32
N PRO A 218 -19.97 -10.28 1.53
CA PRO A 218 -21.17 -9.64 2.06
C PRO A 218 -20.98 -8.13 2.20
N SER A 219 -21.91 -7.33 1.70
CA SER A 219 -21.85 -5.87 1.80
C SER A 219 -23.26 -5.32 2.06
N PRO A 220 -23.42 -4.33 2.96
CA PRO A 220 -24.71 -3.66 3.16
C PRO A 220 -25.02 -2.63 2.07
N TYR A 221 -24.04 -2.31 1.21
CA TYR A 221 -24.13 -1.20 0.27
C TYR A 221 -24.18 -1.65 -1.20
N GLU A 222 -23.61 -2.82 -1.52
CA GLU A 222 -23.59 -3.36 -2.87
C GLU A 222 -24.11 -4.80 -2.89
N PRO A 223 -24.86 -5.19 -3.93
CA PRO A 223 -25.35 -6.55 -4.05
C PRO A 223 -24.21 -7.54 -4.29
N LEU A 224 -24.44 -8.77 -3.80
CA LEU A 224 -23.57 -9.90 -4.11
C LEU A 224 -23.57 -10.17 -5.63
N SER A 225 -22.39 -10.38 -6.19
CA SER A 225 -22.23 -10.75 -7.60
C SER A 225 -22.86 -12.10 -7.88
N SER A 226 -23.52 -12.24 -9.05
CA SER A 226 -24.09 -13.51 -9.51
C SER A 226 -23.05 -14.61 -9.78
N LEU A 227 -21.75 -14.27 -9.73
CA LEU A 227 -20.64 -15.20 -9.88
C LEU A 227 -20.49 -16.14 -8.68
N ILE A 228 -21.03 -15.77 -7.52
CA ILE A 228 -21.04 -16.62 -6.32
C ILE A 228 -22.42 -16.66 -5.67
N THR A 229 -22.59 -17.66 -4.81
CA THR A 229 -23.64 -17.66 -3.80
C THR A 229 -22.94 -17.72 -2.43
N ASN A 230 -23.44 -16.96 -1.46
CA ASN A 230 -22.94 -17.00 -0.09
C ASN A 230 -23.53 -18.17 0.75
N GLY A 231 -24.20 -19.15 0.12
CA GLY A 231 -24.80 -20.28 0.83
C GLY A 231 -25.64 -19.84 2.04
N SER A 232 -25.24 -20.30 3.23
CA SER A 232 -25.86 -19.95 4.53
C SER A 232 -25.15 -18.82 5.27
N GLY A 233 -24.48 -17.90 4.57
CA GLY A 233 -23.70 -16.80 5.17
C GLY A 233 -22.17 -16.95 5.05
N ASP A 234 -21.68 -17.70 4.07
CA ASP A 234 -20.26 -17.78 3.73
C ASP A 234 -19.73 -16.42 3.24
N ASP A 235 -18.52 -16.06 3.69
CA ASP A 235 -17.79 -14.86 3.29
C ASP A 235 -16.49 -15.26 2.58
N ALA A 236 -16.41 -15.01 1.27
CA ALA A 236 -15.27 -15.42 0.47
C ALA A 236 -14.03 -14.54 0.72
N LEU A 237 -14.17 -13.27 1.13
CA LEU A 237 -13.02 -12.42 1.45
C LEU A 237 -12.39 -12.86 2.77
N ALA A 238 -13.21 -13.08 3.81
CA ALA A 238 -12.73 -13.63 5.08
C ALA A 238 -12.01 -14.98 4.87
N PHE A 239 -12.58 -15.86 4.05
CA PHE A 239 -11.96 -17.15 3.72
C PHE A 239 -10.63 -16.98 2.97
N ALA A 240 -10.57 -16.10 1.97
CA ALA A 240 -9.35 -15.85 1.20
C ALA A 240 -8.21 -15.30 2.06
N ILE A 241 -8.51 -14.37 2.98
CA ILE A 241 -7.51 -13.79 3.90
C ILE A 241 -6.93 -14.90 4.77
N ALA A 242 -7.80 -15.69 5.41
CA ALA A 242 -7.37 -16.78 6.27
C ALA A 242 -6.54 -17.83 5.51
N ALA A 243 -6.94 -18.19 4.29
CA ALA A 243 -6.22 -19.16 3.46
C ALA A 243 -4.82 -18.65 3.06
N ALA A 244 -4.71 -17.41 2.60
CA ALA A 244 -3.43 -16.80 2.21
C ALA A 244 -2.48 -16.69 3.42
N HIS A 245 -2.97 -16.16 4.54
CA HIS A 245 -2.20 -15.98 5.77
C HIS A 245 -1.68 -17.29 6.34
N ALA A 246 -2.46 -18.37 6.27
CA ALA A 246 -2.04 -19.71 6.69
C ALA A 246 -0.81 -20.23 5.91
N GLN A 247 -0.52 -19.67 4.73
CA GLN A 247 0.67 -19.98 3.91
C GLN A 247 1.75 -18.89 3.94
N GLY A 248 1.54 -17.83 4.75
CA GLY A 248 2.42 -16.67 4.84
C GLY A 248 2.43 -15.81 3.57
N LEU A 249 1.30 -15.72 2.88
CA LEU A 249 1.09 -14.84 1.73
C LEU A 249 0.27 -13.62 2.16
N GLN A 250 0.58 -12.45 1.59
CA GLN A 250 -0.32 -11.29 1.68
C GLN A 250 -1.52 -11.48 0.74
N LEU A 251 -2.70 -11.00 1.18
CA LEU A 251 -3.89 -10.86 0.35
C LEU A 251 -4.30 -9.40 0.24
N HIS A 252 -4.39 -8.93 -1.00
CA HIS A 252 -4.90 -7.61 -1.34
C HIS A 252 -6.26 -7.75 -2.00
N CYS A 253 -7.25 -7.00 -1.51
CA CYS A 253 -8.58 -6.96 -2.08
C CYS A 253 -8.58 -6.07 -3.32
N TYR A 254 -8.71 -6.68 -4.50
CA TYR A 254 -8.78 -5.95 -5.75
C TYR A 254 -10.20 -5.40 -6.00
N PHE A 255 -10.23 -4.07 -6.08
CA PHE A 255 -11.38 -3.20 -6.23
C PHE A 255 -11.32 -2.48 -7.59
N ASN A 256 -12.17 -2.88 -8.53
CA ASN A 256 -12.49 -2.01 -9.67
C ASN A 256 -13.20 -0.76 -9.15
N THR A 257 -12.78 0.44 -9.55
CA THR A 257 -13.17 1.68 -8.84
C THR A 257 -14.42 2.35 -9.43
N HIS A 258 -14.32 2.91 -10.64
CA HIS A 258 -15.35 3.77 -11.22
C HIS A 258 -16.35 3.04 -12.13
N VAL A 259 -16.38 1.71 -12.13
CA VAL A 259 -17.29 0.94 -12.99
C VAL A 259 -18.51 0.42 -12.23
N CYS A 260 -19.64 0.34 -12.91
CA CYS A 260 -20.92 -0.09 -12.34
C CYS A 260 -21.73 -0.97 -13.29
N THR A 261 -22.76 -1.65 -12.74
CA THR A 261 -23.71 -2.44 -13.53
C THR A 261 -24.71 -1.52 -14.23
N SER A 262 -25.38 -2.04 -15.26
CA SER A 262 -26.52 -1.35 -15.89
C SER A 262 -27.67 -1.05 -14.93
N ALA A 263 -27.93 -1.95 -13.97
CA ALA A 263 -28.95 -1.75 -12.94
C ALA A 263 -28.60 -0.58 -12.02
N PHE A 264 -27.35 -0.50 -11.56
CA PHE A 264 -26.86 0.62 -10.75
C PHE A 264 -26.90 1.94 -11.53
N ALA A 265 -26.45 1.91 -12.79
CA ALA A 265 -26.49 3.06 -13.69
C ALA A 265 -27.92 3.61 -13.88
N SER A 266 -28.89 2.71 -14.04
CA SER A 266 -30.31 3.07 -14.22
C SER A 266 -30.92 3.67 -12.95
N ALA A 267 -30.48 3.22 -11.77
CA ALA A 267 -30.92 3.75 -10.48
C ALA A 267 -30.27 5.09 -10.11
N ASN A 268 -29.07 5.38 -10.63
CA ASN A 268 -28.27 6.55 -10.29
C ASN A 268 -27.80 7.33 -11.54
N PRO A 269 -28.72 7.82 -12.39
CA PRO A 269 -28.34 8.43 -13.67
C PRO A 269 -27.51 9.71 -13.52
N SER A 270 -27.66 10.46 -12.41
CA SER A 270 -26.86 11.67 -12.13
C SER A 270 -25.42 11.38 -11.70
N TRP A 271 -25.09 10.11 -11.44
CA TRP A 271 -23.74 9.69 -11.04
C TRP A 271 -22.93 9.17 -12.22
N LEU A 272 -23.56 9.04 -13.39
CA LEU A 272 -22.91 8.52 -14.59
C LEU A 272 -22.03 9.58 -15.23
N ILE A 273 -20.89 9.11 -15.74
CA ILE A 273 -20.01 9.94 -16.54
C ILE A 273 -20.70 10.36 -17.85
N ALA A 274 -20.38 11.55 -18.34
CA ALA A 274 -20.95 12.09 -19.59
C ALA A 274 -19.86 12.42 -20.62
N ASP A 275 -20.25 12.36 -21.89
CA ASP A 275 -19.43 12.74 -23.05
C ASP A 275 -19.24 14.26 -23.17
N ALA A 276 -18.45 14.71 -24.14
CA ALA A 276 -18.18 16.13 -24.41
C ALA A 276 -19.41 17.02 -24.67
N ALA A 277 -20.58 16.44 -24.97
CA ALA A 277 -21.84 17.18 -25.11
C ALA A 277 -22.62 17.28 -23.77
N GLY A 278 -22.07 16.76 -22.68
CA GLY A 278 -22.72 16.65 -21.38
C GLY A 278 -23.79 15.56 -21.34
N THR A 279 -23.78 14.61 -22.28
CA THR A 279 -24.75 13.51 -22.32
C THR A 279 -24.23 12.32 -21.52
N PRO A 280 -24.91 11.90 -20.43
CA PRO A 280 -24.52 10.71 -19.68
C PRO A 280 -24.49 9.48 -20.57
N ILE A 281 -23.56 8.56 -20.31
CA ILE A 281 -23.48 7.32 -21.08
C ILE A 281 -24.79 6.53 -20.97
N SER A 282 -25.29 6.07 -22.12
CA SER A 282 -26.51 5.24 -22.21
C SER A 282 -26.21 3.80 -22.64
N SER A 283 -24.94 3.48 -22.85
CA SER A 283 -24.44 2.15 -23.24
C SER A 283 -23.06 1.94 -22.65
N PRO A 284 -22.65 0.69 -22.38
CA PRO A 284 -21.37 0.41 -21.77
C PRO A 284 -20.20 0.80 -22.69
N VAL A 285 -19.14 1.32 -22.10
CA VAL A 285 -17.85 1.62 -22.74
C VAL A 285 -16.82 0.64 -22.19
N ASP A 286 -16.17 -0.11 -23.08
CA ASP A 286 -15.28 -1.23 -22.72
C ASP A 286 -15.95 -2.25 -21.77
N GLY A 287 -17.23 -2.53 -22.03
CA GLY A 287 -18.02 -3.51 -21.27
C GLY A 287 -18.63 -3.02 -19.96
N TYR A 288 -18.39 -1.77 -19.54
CA TYR A 288 -18.88 -1.23 -18.27
C TYR A 288 -19.68 0.07 -18.42
N TYR A 289 -20.60 0.32 -17.49
CA TYR A 289 -21.04 1.68 -17.18
C TYR A 289 -20.04 2.30 -16.21
N TRP A 290 -19.92 3.63 -16.23
CA TRP A 290 -18.89 4.37 -15.52
C TRP A 290 -19.50 5.49 -14.69
N LEU A 291 -19.05 5.55 -13.45
CA LEU A 291 -19.36 6.60 -12.49
C LEU A 291 -18.43 7.80 -12.72
N ALA A 292 -18.97 9.01 -12.56
CA ALA A 292 -18.23 10.25 -12.73
C ALA A 292 -17.21 10.44 -11.59
N PRO A 293 -15.89 10.47 -11.85
CA PRO A 293 -14.89 10.65 -10.80
C PRO A 293 -14.92 12.05 -10.16
N GLY A 294 -15.44 13.05 -10.88
CA GLY A 294 -15.62 14.42 -10.38
C GLY A 294 -16.91 14.64 -9.58
N ASN A 295 -17.76 13.62 -9.42
CA ASN A 295 -18.96 13.71 -8.60
C ASN A 295 -18.64 13.37 -7.13
N PRO A 296 -18.81 14.30 -6.17
CA PRO A 296 -18.43 14.10 -4.78
C PRO A 296 -19.30 13.07 -4.04
N ASP A 297 -20.55 12.85 -4.47
CA ASP A 297 -21.39 11.77 -3.92
C ASP A 297 -20.84 10.39 -4.33
N VAL A 298 -20.33 10.27 -5.56
CA VAL A 298 -19.64 9.06 -6.04
C VAL A 298 -18.38 8.81 -5.23
N GLN A 299 -17.57 9.85 -4.99
CA GLN A 299 -16.35 9.74 -4.17
C GLN A 299 -16.68 9.28 -2.74
N ALA A 300 -17.65 9.91 -2.08
CA ALA A 300 -18.09 9.53 -0.73
C ALA A 300 -18.65 8.10 -0.69
N TYR A 301 -19.44 7.71 -1.70
CA TYR A 301 -19.95 6.34 -1.84
C TYR A 301 -18.82 5.32 -1.95
N LEU A 302 -17.85 5.53 -2.86
CA LEU A 302 -16.73 4.62 -3.06
C LEU A 302 -15.83 4.54 -1.83
N ARG A 303 -15.53 5.67 -1.17
CA ARG A 303 -14.76 5.69 0.07
C ARG A 303 -15.44 4.90 1.17
N ARG A 304 -16.77 5.05 1.33
CA ARG A 304 -17.56 4.25 2.28
C ARG A 304 -17.51 2.75 1.99
N GLN A 305 -17.51 2.33 0.72
CA GLN A 305 -17.29 0.92 0.35
C GLN A 305 -15.93 0.41 0.80
N ILE A 306 -14.89 1.20 0.58
CA ILE A 306 -13.51 0.84 0.97
C ILE A 306 -13.42 0.76 2.49
N MET A 307 -13.95 1.73 3.22
CA MET A 307 -13.95 1.72 4.69
C MET A 307 -14.78 0.59 5.28
N TYR A 308 -15.85 0.15 4.61
CA TYR A 308 -16.54 -1.06 5.03
C TYR A 308 -15.60 -2.28 5.02
N ILE A 309 -14.80 -2.45 3.96
CA ILE A 309 -13.81 -3.52 3.86
C ILE A 309 -12.78 -3.38 5.00
N VAL A 310 -12.19 -2.19 5.16
CA VAL A 310 -11.14 -1.96 6.18
C VAL A 310 -11.65 -2.23 7.60
N ASN A 311 -12.87 -1.80 7.94
CA ASN A 311 -13.46 -2.03 9.25
C ASN A 311 -13.91 -3.49 9.48
N THR A 312 -14.30 -4.20 8.42
CA THR A 312 -14.80 -5.58 8.50
C THR A 312 -13.67 -6.60 8.51
N TYR A 313 -12.56 -6.31 7.82
CA TYR A 313 -11.44 -7.23 7.61
C TYR A 313 -10.13 -6.62 8.15
N PRO A 314 -9.94 -6.53 9.48
CA PRO A 314 -8.80 -5.84 10.09
C PRO A 314 -7.43 -6.47 9.79
N THR A 315 -7.39 -7.74 9.37
CA THR A 315 -6.17 -8.44 8.99
C THR A 315 -5.91 -8.41 7.48
N LEU A 316 -6.70 -7.70 6.67
CA LEU A 316 -6.42 -7.56 5.24
C LEU A 316 -5.11 -6.79 5.02
N ASP A 317 -4.25 -7.27 4.12
CA ASP A 317 -2.93 -6.66 3.89
C ASP A 317 -2.99 -5.42 3.00
N GLY A 318 -3.98 -5.32 2.11
CA GLY A 318 -4.14 -4.16 1.25
C GLY A 318 -5.42 -4.08 0.42
N ILE A 319 -5.66 -2.89 -0.13
CA ILE A 319 -6.66 -2.61 -1.15
C ILE A 319 -5.90 -2.28 -2.45
N HIS A 320 -6.32 -2.91 -3.54
CA HIS A 320 -5.71 -2.73 -4.85
C HIS A 320 -6.72 -2.18 -5.86
N PHE A 321 -6.48 -0.99 -6.40
CA PHE A 321 -7.38 -0.31 -7.32
C PHE A 321 -7.06 -0.63 -8.78
N ASP A 322 -8.07 -1.00 -9.54
CA ASP A 322 -8.07 -0.91 -11.00
C ASP A 322 -9.26 -0.07 -11.44
N ARG A 323 -9.33 0.29 -12.72
CA ARG A 323 -10.40 1.11 -13.30
C ARG A 323 -10.61 2.41 -12.51
N ILE A 324 -9.52 2.93 -11.94
CA ILE A 324 -9.44 4.22 -11.28
C ILE A 324 -9.01 5.28 -12.30
N ARG A 325 -9.92 5.56 -13.24
CA ARG A 325 -9.72 6.43 -14.41
C ARG A 325 -11.05 6.69 -15.12
N CYS A 326 -11.03 7.53 -16.15
CA CYS A 326 -12.10 7.64 -17.14
C CYS A 326 -11.99 6.54 -18.21
N PRO A 327 -13.10 6.19 -18.89
CA PRO A 327 -13.09 5.22 -19.98
C PRO A 327 -12.42 5.74 -21.25
N GLU A 328 -12.43 7.04 -21.53
CA GLU A 328 -11.72 7.71 -22.63
C GLU A 328 -11.51 9.19 -22.24
N ALA A 329 -10.69 9.91 -23.01
CA ALA A 329 -10.37 11.31 -22.76
C ALA A 329 -11.57 12.27 -22.85
N VAL A 330 -12.59 11.92 -23.62
CA VAL A 330 -13.76 12.77 -23.88
C VAL A 330 -14.83 12.71 -22.80
N TYR A 331 -14.57 12.00 -21.70
CA TYR A 331 -15.55 11.76 -20.65
C TYR A 331 -15.24 12.54 -19.37
N SER A 332 -16.27 12.73 -18.54
CA SER A 332 -16.31 13.50 -17.27
C SER A 332 -16.85 14.92 -17.41
N HIS A 333 -17.59 15.19 -18.48
CA HIS A 333 -18.37 16.42 -18.66
C HIS A 333 -19.79 16.31 -18.08
N ASP A 334 -20.01 15.47 -17.07
CA ASP A 334 -21.30 15.39 -16.41
C ASP A 334 -21.61 16.71 -15.67
N ALA A 335 -22.90 16.99 -15.51
CA ALA A 335 -23.35 18.30 -15.00
C ALA A 335 -22.75 18.66 -13.64
N VAL A 336 -22.52 17.67 -12.77
CA VAL A 336 -21.93 17.89 -11.44
C VAL A 336 -20.46 18.23 -11.57
N SER A 337 -19.70 17.43 -12.33
CA SER A 337 -18.29 17.70 -12.60
C SER A 337 -18.06 19.07 -13.24
N GLU A 338 -18.85 19.43 -14.27
CA GLU A 338 -18.72 20.73 -14.95
C GLU A 338 -19.07 21.91 -14.04
N ALA A 339 -20.12 21.79 -13.21
CA ALA A 339 -20.49 22.82 -12.25
C ALA A 339 -19.38 23.03 -11.21
N ARG A 340 -18.74 21.96 -10.74
CA ARG A 340 -17.62 22.04 -9.79
C ARG A 340 -16.37 22.66 -10.43
N ARG A 341 -16.01 22.22 -11.64
CA ARG A 341 -14.83 22.71 -12.38
C ARG A 341 -14.91 24.19 -12.74
N THR A 342 -16.09 24.65 -13.16
CA THR A 342 -16.32 26.05 -13.56
C THR A 342 -16.75 26.95 -12.40
N GLY A 343 -17.12 26.37 -11.27
CA GLY A 343 -17.47 27.05 -10.04
C GLY A 343 -16.31 27.17 -9.03
N GLY A 344 -16.65 27.15 -7.74
CA GLY A 344 -15.68 27.33 -6.66
C GLY A 344 -14.81 26.11 -6.36
N ALA A 345 -15.15 24.91 -6.84
CA ALA A 345 -14.43 23.67 -6.55
C ALA A 345 -13.24 23.40 -7.50
N ASN A 346 -12.54 24.48 -7.88
CA ASN A 346 -11.34 24.47 -8.72
C ASN A 346 -10.36 25.55 -8.22
N PRO A 347 -9.82 25.42 -6.99
CA PRO A 347 -9.01 26.46 -6.36
C PRO A 347 -7.73 26.78 -7.14
N ASP A 348 -7.23 25.81 -7.90
CA ASP A 348 -5.99 25.92 -8.68
C ASP A 348 -6.24 26.36 -10.14
N SER A 349 -7.48 26.68 -10.50
CA SER A 349 -7.87 27.13 -11.85
C SER A 349 -7.44 26.16 -12.98
N LEU A 350 -7.53 24.87 -12.71
CA LEU A 350 -7.10 23.81 -13.63
C LEU A 350 -8.00 23.73 -14.87
N GLY A 351 -7.39 23.35 -16.00
CA GLY A 351 -8.11 22.97 -17.21
C GLY A 351 -8.89 21.66 -17.03
N PHE A 352 -9.69 21.26 -18.02
CA PHE A 352 -10.55 20.07 -17.92
C PHE A 352 -9.80 18.78 -17.57
N ASP A 353 -8.74 18.46 -18.31
CA ASP A 353 -8.01 17.20 -18.12
C ASP A 353 -7.30 17.17 -16.75
N ASP A 354 -6.58 18.24 -16.42
CA ASP A 354 -5.87 18.37 -15.14
C ASP A 354 -6.84 18.36 -13.96
N TRP A 355 -7.97 19.05 -14.07
CA TRP A 355 -8.98 19.08 -13.02
C TRP A 355 -9.59 17.70 -12.78
N THR A 356 -9.90 16.96 -13.85
CA THR A 356 -10.48 15.61 -13.75
C THR A 356 -9.48 14.62 -13.13
N ALA A 357 -8.20 14.70 -13.52
CA ALA A 357 -7.14 13.89 -12.91
C ALA A 357 -6.92 14.26 -11.42
N ASP A 358 -7.02 15.54 -11.09
CA ASP A 358 -6.96 16.03 -9.71
C ASP A 358 -8.12 15.51 -8.85
N GLN A 359 -9.34 15.37 -9.40
CA GLN A 359 -10.47 14.76 -8.66
C GLN A 359 -10.17 13.31 -8.22
N ILE A 360 -9.55 12.50 -9.09
CA ILE A 360 -9.14 11.13 -8.75
C ILE A 360 -8.02 11.15 -7.70
N THR A 361 -7.07 12.08 -7.82
CA THR A 361 -5.98 12.24 -6.86
C THR A 361 -6.50 12.64 -5.48
N ARG A 362 -7.46 13.58 -5.39
CA ARG A 362 -8.12 13.97 -4.13
C ARG A 362 -8.88 12.82 -3.50
N PHE A 363 -9.63 12.05 -4.29
CA PHE A 363 -10.30 10.84 -3.82
C PHE A 363 -9.31 9.86 -3.18
N LEU A 364 -8.17 9.58 -3.82
CA LEU A 364 -7.14 8.71 -3.25
C LEU A 364 -6.52 9.27 -1.97
N ARG A 365 -6.34 10.60 -1.87
CA ARG A 365 -5.84 11.24 -0.64
C ARG A 365 -6.81 11.03 0.52
N ASP A 366 -8.10 11.20 0.27
CA ASP A 366 -9.13 11.02 1.29
C ASP A 366 -9.22 9.57 1.75
N VAL A 367 -9.20 8.62 0.80
CA VAL A 367 -9.16 7.18 1.11
C VAL A 367 -7.90 6.86 1.92
N TYR A 368 -6.72 7.36 1.53
CA TYR A 368 -5.47 7.11 2.23
C TYR A 368 -5.53 7.60 3.69
N ALA A 369 -5.99 8.83 3.90
CA ALA A 369 -6.09 9.41 5.24
C ALA A 369 -7.05 8.61 6.14
N GLU A 370 -8.23 8.26 5.63
CA GLU A 370 -9.23 7.56 6.42
C GLU A 370 -8.84 6.11 6.71
N VAL A 371 -8.30 5.40 5.72
CA VAL A 371 -7.79 4.02 5.90
C VAL A 371 -6.74 3.98 7.00
N HIS A 372 -5.75 4.88 6.96
CA HIS A 372 -4.66 4.89 7.95
C HIS A 372 -5.11 5.37 9.34
N SER A 373 -6.26 6.06 9.45
CA SER A 373 -6.87 6.36 10.76
C SER A 373 -7.41 5.12 11.47
N VAL A 374 -7.69 4.04 10.72
CA VAL A 374 -8.23 2.78 11.23
C VAL A 374 -7.18 1.66 11.24
N ASN A 375 -6.46 1.50 10.13
CA ASN A 375 -5.42 0.50 9.96
C ASN A 375 -4.15 1.16 9.37
N PRO A 376 -3.19 1.56 10.22
CA PRO A 376 -1.97 2.26 9.77
C PRO A 376 -0.99 1.37 8.99
N THR A 377 -1.25 0.07 8.90
CA THR A 377 -0.38 -0.90 8.19
C THR A 377 -0.96 -1.41 6.87
N LEU A 378 -2.23 -1.07 6.58
CA LEU A 378 -2.91 -1.53 5.37
C LEU A 378 -2.33 -0.80 4.15
N GLN A 379 -1.97 -1.57 3.12
CA GLN A 379 -1.38 -1.01 1.91
C GLN A 379 -2.45 -0.57 0.91
N LEU A 380 -2.30 0.61 0.31
CA LEU A 380 -3.07 1.06 -0.83
C LEU A 380 -2.23 1.00 -2.10
N SER A 381 -2.79 0.36 -3.13
CA SER A 381 -2.08 0.16 -4.40
C SER A 381 -3.00 0.29 -5.61
N ALA A 382 -2.43 0.47 -6.80
CA ALA A 382 -3.22 0.54 -8.04
C ALA A 382 -2.50 -0.07 -9.25
N ALA A 383 -3.29 -0.52 -10.23
CA ALA A 383 -2.84 -0.95 -11.54
C ALA A 383 -3.14 0.13 -12.61
N PRO A 384 -2.29 1.17 -12.77
CA PRO A 384 -2.47 2.14 -13.84
C PRO A 384 -2.12 1.56 -15.22
N LEU A 385 -2.61 2.18 -16.30
CA LEU A 385 -2.16 1.84 -17.66
C LEU A 385 -0.63 2.00 -17.76
N GLY A 386 0.06 1.05 -18.41
CA GLY A 386 1.51 1.07 -18.53
C GLY A 386 2.05 2.19 -19.40
N LEU A 387 1.28 2.63 -20.40
CA LEU A 387 1.60 3.83 -21.16
C LEU A 387 1.09 5.06 -20.40
N TYR A 388 1.99 5.82 -19.77
CA TYR A 388 1.60 6.99 -18.99
C TYR A 388 1.08 8.13 -19.87
N ASP A 389 1.92 8.67 -20.75
CA ASP A 389 1.59 9.77 -21.66
C ASP A 389 2.31 9.61 -23.00
N ALA A 390 1.65 10.01 -24.10
CA ALA A 390 2.19 9.83 -25.44
C ALA A 390 3.46 10.67 -25.70
N SER A 391 3.63 11.80 -25.01
CA SER A 391 4.83 12.64 -25.15
C SER A 391 6.08 11.99 -24.53
N ALA A 392 5.91 11.00 -23.64
CA ALA A 392 7.01 10.27 -23.03
C ALA A 392 7.62 9.21 -23.97
N TYR A 393 6.88 8.75 -24.99
CA TYR A 393 7.27 7.61 -25.81
C TYR A 393 7.25 7.96 -27.31
N SER A 394 8.30 8.65 -27.76
CA SER A 394 8.42 9.06 -29.16
C SER A 394 8.50 7.84 -30.10
N GLY A 395 7.68 7.82 -31.14
CA GLY A 395 7.66 6.73 -32.13
C GLY A 395 6.74 5.55 -31.78
N TYR A 396 6.07 5.59 -30.63
CA TYR A 396 5.12 4.55 -30.24
C TYR A 396 3.85 4.62 -31.11
N PRO A 397 3.20 3.49 -31.43
CA PRO A 397 2.07 3.48 -32.36
C PRO A 397 0.86 4.24 -31.80
N THR A 398 0.13 4.89 -32.69
CA THR A 398 -1.17 5.48 -32.37
C THR A 398 -2.21 4.36 -32.18
N GLY A 399 -3.11 4.50 -31.20
CA GLY A 399 -4.23 3.57 -30.99
C GLY A 399 -4.17 2.76 -29.70
N TYR A 400 -3.10 2.89 -28.91
CA TYR A 400 -3.05 2.35 -27.55
C TYR A 400 -3.72 3.29 -26.54
N TYR A 401 -4.08 2.71 -25.39
CA TYR A 401 -4.62 3.46 -24.27
C TYR A 401 -3.50 4.01 -23.39
N TYR A 402 -3.52 5.33 -23.19
CA TYR A 402 -2.61 6.05 -22.32
C TYR A 402 -3.34 6.45 -21.03
N GLY A 403 -2.63 6.44 -19.91
CA GLY A 403 -3.15 6.76 -18.58
C GLY A 403 -3.58 8.21 -18.45
N LEU A 404 -2.69 9.15 -18.74
CA LEU A 404 -2.92 10.58 -18.53
C LEU A 404 -4.10 11.11 -19.37
N PRO A 405 -4.27 10.76 -20.67
CA PRO A 405 -5.46 11.13 -21.43
C PRO A 405 -6.76 10.56 -20.87
N ARG A 406 -6.72 9.53 -20.02
CA ARG A 406 -7.88 8.98 -19.31
C ARG A 406 -7.97 9.47 -17.87
N HIS A 407 -7.31 10.60 -17.60
CA HIS A 407 -7.26 11.27 -16.30
C HIS A 407 -6.62 10.42 -15.20
N GLN A 408 -5.77 9.46 -15.57
CA GLN A 408 -5.10 8.52 -14.66
C GLN A 408 -3.66 8.98 -14.34
N ASP A 409 -3.51 10.03 -13.54
CA ASP A 409 -2.19 10.56 -13.17
C ASP A 409 -1.54 9.78 -12.00
N ALA A 410 -1.14 8.54 -12.27
CA ALA A 410 -0.56 7.66 -11.25
C ALA A 410 0.80 8.16 -10.69
N LYS A 411 1.53 8.97 -11.45
CA LYS A 411 2.78 9.59 -10.97
C LYS A 411 2.47 10.65 -9.91
N ALA A 412 1.41 11.44 -10.09
CA ALA A 412 0.94 12.36 -9.06
C ALA A 412 0.49 11.65 -7.78
N TRP A 413 -0.13 10.46 -7.87
CA TRP A 413 -0.55 9.71 -6.69
C TRP A 413 0.63 9.28 -5.81
N LEU A 414 1.72 8.81 -6.44
CA LEU A 414 2.97 8.45 -5.75
C LEU A 414 3.60 9.70 -5.10
N ALA A 415 3.71 10.80 -5.84
CA ALA A 415 4.29 12.05 -5.35
C ALA A 415 3.46 12.67 -4.21
N ALA A 416 2.13 12.54 -4.26
CA ALA A 416 1.21 12.97 -3.22
C ALA A 416 1.26 12.10 -1.96
N GLY A 417 1.88 10.91 -2.04
CA GLY A 417 1.85 9.88 -1.01
C GLY A 417 0.44 9.36 -0.75
N ALA A 418 -0.44 9.41 -1.76
CA ALA A 418 -1.82 8.93 -1.70
C ALA A 418 -1.95 7.44 -2.06
N ILE A 419 -0.83 6.81 -2.40
CA ILE A 419 -0.72 5.39 -2.73
C ILE A 419 0.66 4.87 -2.32
N ASP A 420 0.72 3.65 -1.82
CA ASP A 420 1.96 3.05 -1.32
C ASP A 420 2.78 2.45 -2.45
N TRP A 421 2.11 1.83 -3.42
CA TRP A 421 2.77 1.32 -4.60
C TRP A 421 1.82 1.25 -5.80
N ILE A 422 2.40 1.31 -6.99
CA ILE A 422 1.67 1.07 -8.23
C ILE A 422 2.26 -0.13 -8.95
N ALA A 423 1.42 -0.77 -9.76
CA ALA A 423 1.82 -1.82 -10.66
C ALA A 423 1.36 -1.49 -12.08
N PRO A 424 2.13 -0.66 -12.82
CA PRO A 424 1.76 -0.23 -14.15
C PRO A 424 1.63 -1.43 -15.09
N GLN A 425 0.59 -1.43 -15.91
CA GLN A 425 0.25 -2.51 -16.85
C GLN A 425 1.18 -2.48 -18.07
N CYS A 426 2.45 -2.85 -17.89
CA CYS A 426 3.48 -2.96 -18.93
C CYS A 426 3.32 -4.29 -19.69
N TYR A 427 2.22 -4.47 -20.41
CA TYR A 427 1.81 -5.77 -20.95
C TYR A 427 2.35 -6.09 -22.34
N TRP A 428 3.51 -5.53 -22.69
CA TRP A 428 4.10 -5.70 -24.02
C TRP A 428 5.48 -6.32 -23.89
N PRO A 429 5.78 -7.42 -24.60
CA PRO A 429 7.04 -8.15 -24.46
C PRO A 429 8.19 -7.47 -25.21
N ASP A 430 9.43 -7.73 -24.78
CA ASP A 430 10.71 -7.26 -25.30
C ASP A 430 11.11 -7.99 -26.60
N THR A 431 10.21 -7.98 -27.60
CA THR A 431 10.36 -8.70 -28.87
C THR A 431 10.88 -7.82 -30.02
N GLY A 432 11.31 -6.59 -29.71
CA GLY A 432 11.79 -5.60 -30.69
C GLY A 432 10.69 -4.80 -31.39
N GLY A 433 9.43 -4.94 -30.95
CA GLY A 433 8.31 -4.09 -31.33
C GLY A 433 7.96 -3.09 -30.22
N LEU A 434 7.28 -1.99 -30.57
CA LEU A 434 6.79 -0.99 -29.61
C LEU A 434 5.27 -1.15 -29.42
N PRO A 435 4.73 -0.96 -28.19
CA PRO A 435 5.43 -0.73 -26.92
C PRO A 435 6.26 -1.94 -26.45
N ASP A 436 7.20 -1.70 -25.55
CA ASP A 436 8.18 -2.68 -25.05
C ASP A 436 8.29 -2.54 -23.52
N PHE A 437 8.37 -3.65 -22.77
CA PHE A 437 8.38 -3.63 -21.31
C PHE A 437 9.60 -2.87 -20.78
N SER A 438 10.78 -3.20 -21.31
CA SER A 438 12.05 -2.62 -20.89
C SER A 438 12.19 -1.13 -21.20
N ASP A 439 11.44 -0.61 -22.18
CA ASP A 439 11.36 0.84 -22.44
C ASP A 439 10.46 1.58 -21.44
N LEU A 440 9.39 0.95 -20.96
CA LEU A 440 8.39 1.59 -20.10
C LEU A 440 8.84 1.64 -18.63
N VAL A 441 9.47 0.57 -18.14
CA VAL A 441 9.80 0.42 -16.71
C VAL A 441 10.70 1.53 -16.16
N PRO A 442 11.76 2.00 -16.85
CA PRO A 442 12.63 3.05 -16.32
C PRO A 442 11.88 4.37 -16.03
N ASP A 443 10.90 4.73 -16.87
CA ASP A 443 10.10 5.95 -16.68
C ASP A 443 9.21 5.85 -15.43
N TRP A 444 8.59 4.69 -15.21
CA TRP A 444 7.82 4.45 -13.99
C TRP A 444 8.70 4.44 -12.75
N GLN A 445 9.83 3.74 -12.79
CA GLN A 445 10.75 3.66 -11.67
C GLN A 445 11.33 5.03 -11.30
N ALA A 446 11.63 5.89 -12.29
CA ALA A 446 12.07 7.26 -12.04
C ALA A 446 10.99 8.12 -11.36
N ALA A 447 9.71 7.78 -11.54
CA ALA A 447 8.58 8.48 -10.94
C ALA A 447 8.15 7.93 -9.56
N ALA A 448 8.84 6.90 -9.03
CA ALA A 448 8.50 6.23 -7.79
C ALA A 448 8.34 7.19 -6.59
N SER A 449 9.04 8.33 -6.57
CA SER A 449 8.85 9.41 -5.57
C SER A 449 8.93 8.93 -4.11
N GLY A 450 9.84 8.00 -3.83
CA GLY A 450 10.01 7.39 -2.50
C GLY A 450 8.96 6.32 -2.16
N ARG A 451 8.08 5.97 -3.09
CA ARG A 451 7.12 4.85 -3.05
C ARG A 451 7.64 3.66 -3.88
N ARG A 452 6.86 2.58 -4.04
CA ARG A 452 7.29 1.42 -4.87
C ARG A 452 6.56 1.36 -6.20
N VAL A 453 7.27 0.83 -7.20
CA VAL A 453 6.74 0.47 -8.51
C VAL A 453 7.04 -1.01 -8.73
N TYR A 454 6.00 -1.78 -9.01
CA TYR A 454 6.10 -3.21 -9.31
C TYR A 454 5.51 -3.44 -10.70
N PRO A 455 6.31 -3.35 -11.78
CA PRO A 455 5.80 -3.45 -13.14
C PRO A 455 4.95 -4.71 -13.34
N GLY A 456 3.78 -4.52 -13.94
CA GLY A 456 2.86 -5.58 -14.29
C GLY A 456 3.21 -6.16 -15.64
N MET A 457 3.46 -7.47 -15.70
CA MET A 457 3.67 -8.23 -16.93
C MET A 457 2.42 -9.05 -17.28
N SER A 458 2.15 -9.22 -18.56
CA SER A 458 1.03 -10.03 -19.04
C SER A 458 1.49 -11.38 -19.52
N VAL A 459 0.96 -12.42 -18.89
CA VAL A 459 1.05 -13.82 -19.27
C VAL A 459 -0.26 -14.24 -19.93
N THR A 460 -0.18 -14.72 -21.16
CA THR A 460 -1.27 -15.31 -21.94
C THR A 460 -1.01 -16.80 -22.11
N SER A 461 -1.96 -17.55 -22.71
CA SER A 461 -1.84 -19.01 -22.90
C SER A 461 -0.69 -19.44 -23.84
N ASP A 462 -0.06 -18.49 -24.51
CA ASP A 462 0.98 -18.64 -25.51
C ASP A 462 2.25 -17.85 -25.17
N SER A 463 2.33 -17.28 -23.96
CA SER A 463 3.54 -16.57 -23.50
C SER A 463 4.76 -17.49 -23.46
N ASP A 464 5.88 -16.95 -23.90
CA ASP A 464 7.20 -17.58 -23.77
C ASP A 464 7.70 -17.38 -22.33
N GLU A 465 8.08 -18.47 -21.67
CA GLU A 465 8.76 -18.45 -20.38
C GLU A 465 9.98 -17.52 -20.39
N THR A 466 10.77 -17.58 -21.47
CA THR A 466 12.02 -16.85 -21.61
C THR A 466 11.76 -15.36 -21.49
N GLU A 467 10.65 -14.90 -22.08
CA GLU A 467 10.24 -13.51 -22.06
C GLU A 467 9.91 -13.05 -20.64
N THR A 468 9.08 -13.80 -19.91
CA THR A 468 8.76 -13.47 -18.51
C THR A 468 10.00 -13.45 -17.62
N VAL A 469 10.95 -14.36 -17.83
CA VAL A 469 12.23 -14.36 -17.10
C VAL A 469 13.07 -13.12 -17.44
N ASN A 470 13.07 -12.69 -18.70
CA ASN A 470 13.77 -11.49 -19.15
C ASN A 470 13.15 -10.23 -18.54
N GLU A 471 11.83 -10.08 -18.55
CA GLU A 471 11.11 -8.95 -17.95
C GLU A 471 11.40 -8.82 -16.44
N ILE A 472 11.37 -9.93 -15.69
CA ILE A 472 11.74 -9.93 -14.26
C ILE A 472 13.20 -9.49 -14.08
N THR A 473 14.10 -9.97 -14.93
CA THR A 473 15.53 -9.63 -14.87
C THR A 473 15.75 -8.14 -15.21
N ALA A 474 15.04 -7.62 -16.21
CA ALA A 474 15.08 -6.22 -16.60
C ALA A 474 14.56 -5.31 -15.49
N ALA A 475 13.41 -5.64 -14.88
CA ALA A 475 12.86 -4.90 -13.75
C ALA A 475 13.85 -4.79 -12.58
N ARG A 476 14.54 -5.89 -12.24
CA ARG A 476 15.62 -5.88 -11.23
C ARG A 476 16.78 -4.97 -11.64
N GLY A 477 17.19 -5.03 -12.91
CA GLY A 477 18.23 -4.17 -13.48
C GLY A 477 17.92 -2.68 -13.40
N PHE A 478 16.64 -2.30 -13.52
CA PHE A 478 16.18 -0.93 -13.35
C PHE A 478 15.98 -0.52 -11.88
N GLY A 479 16.17 -1.44 -10.93
CA GLY A 479 16.03 -1.18 -9.50
C GLY A 479 14.60 -1.30 -8.97
N CYS A 480 13.69 -1.91 -9.74
CA CYS A 480 12.37 -2.27 -9.21
C CYS A 480 12.52 -3.37 -8.16
N GLN A 481 11.78 -3.25 -7.05
CA GLN A 481 11.84 -4.20 -5.93
C GLN A 481 10.77 -5.29 -6.07
N GLY A 482 10.52 -5.74 -7.30
CA GLY A 482 9.58 -6.81 -7.61
C GLY A 482 8.69 -6.52 -8.81
N THR A 483 7.79 -7.46 -9.09
CA THR A 483 6.90 -7.44 -10.27
C THR A 483 5.55 -8.07 -9.95
N MET A 484 4.59 -7.84 -10.84
CA MET A 484 3.24 -8.36 -10.73
C MET A 484 2.85 -9.15 -11.99
N VAL A 485 2.31 -10.35 -11.84
CA VAL A 485 1.89 -11.20 -12.96
C VAL A 485 0.40 -11.08 -13.19
N TRP A 486 0.00 -10.67 -14.40
CA TRP A 486 -1.37 -10.75 -14.91
C TRP A 486 -1.47 -11.91 -15.92
N SER A 487 -2.28 -12.95 -15.74
CA SER A 487 -3.09 -13.30 -14.57
C SER A 487 -2.82 -14.74 -14.12
N TYR A 488 -3.35 -15.08 -12.94
CA TYR A 488 -3.23 -16.40 -12.33
C TYR A 488 -3.58 -17.56 -13.27
N GLY A 489 -4.67 -17.47 -14.03
CA GLY A 489 -5.21 -18.54 -14.86
C GLY A 489 -4.26 -18.91 -16.00
N ALA A 490 -3.71 -17.91 -16.69
CA ALA A 490 -2.71 -18.11 -17.73
C ALA A 490 -1.41 -18.68 -17.15
N ALA A 491 -0.89 -18.07 -16.08
CA ALA A 491 0.30 -18.55 -15.37
C ALA A 491 0.13 -20.01 -14.90
N ASN A 492 -1.06 -20.37 -14.41
CA ASN A 492 -1.36 -21.72 -13.99
C ASN A 492 -1.44 -22.71 -15.16
N SER A 493 -2.02 -22.31 -16.30
CA SER A 493 -2.11 -23.16 -17.49
C SER A 493 -0.74 -23.48 -18.11
N LEU A 494 0.20 -22.54 -18.00
CA LEU A 494 1.58 -22.68 -18.47
C LEU A 494 2.53 -23.26 -17.41
N ASN A 495 2.02 -23.58 -16.21
CA ASN A 495 2.81 -24.09 -15.10
C ASN A 495 3.98 -23.16 -14.69
N PHE A 496 3.76 -21.84 -14.77
CA PHE A 496 4.76 -20.82 -14.44
C PHE A 496 5.27 -20.92 -13.00
N TRP A 497 4.50 -21.50 -12.09
CA TRP A 497 4.89 -21.74 -10.70
C TRP A 497 6.16 -22.58 -10.58
N SER A 498 6.24 -23.71 -11.28
CA SER A 498 7.45 -24.54 -11.27
C SER A 498 8.56 -23.90 -12.09
N THR A 499 8.18 -23.24 -13.17
CA THR A 499 9.10 -22.65 -14.14
C THR A 499 9.92 -21.53 -13.52
N LEU A 500 9.28 -20.52 -12.93
CA LEU A 500 9.98 -19.39 -12.31
C LEU A 500 10.81 -19.80 -11.10
N LYS A 501 10.44 -20.91 -10.44
CA LYS A 501 11.13 -21.49 -9.29
C LYS A 501 12.24 -22.47 -9.67
N ALA A 502 12.36 -22.88 -10.93
CA ALA A 502 13.36 -23.87 -11.30
C ALA A 502 14.79 -23.38 -10.99
N ALA A 503 15.71 -24.32 -10.91
CA ALA A 503 17.15 -24.08 -10.82
C ALA A 503 17.61 -22.98 -11.79
N GLY A 504 18.24 -21.92 -11.27
CA GLY A 504 18.74 -20.82 -12.09
C GLY A 504 17.67 -19.78 -12.47
N LYS A 505 16.40 -19.94 -12.09
CA LYS A 505 15.31 -19.03 -12.48
C LYS A 505 15.03 -17.96 -11.41
N PRO A 506 14.34 -16.85 -11.76
CA PRO A 506 14.27 -15.68 -10.90
C PRO A 506 13.70 -15.92 -9.50
N TYR A 507 12.77 -16.88 -9.35
CA TYR A 507 12.09 -17.19 -8.09
C TYR A 507 12.56 -18.51 -7.46
N GLU A 508 13.75 -19.01 -7.82
CA GLU A 508 14.33 -20.25 -7.24
C GLU A 508 14.28 -20.24 -5.70
N GLN A 509 14.71 -19.12 -5.11
CA GLN A 509 14.71 -18.91 -3.67
C GLN A 509 13.51 -18.05 -3.24
N PRO A 510 12.89 -18.32 -2.08
CA PRO A 510 11.84 -17.47 -1.54
C PRO A 510 12.36 -16.05 -1.23
N ALA A 511 11.50 -15.05 -1.32
CA ALA A 511 11.78 -13.67 -0.93
C ALA A 511 10.68 -13.13 0.01
N ALA A 512 11.08 -12.28 0.93
CA ALA A 512 10.14 -11.54 1.77
C ALA A 512 9.37 -10.50 0.95
N VAL A 513 8.20 -10.08 1.42
CA VAL A 513 7.56 -8.88 0.86
C VAL A 513 8.42 -7.67 1.20
N PRO A 514 8.67 -6.75 0.24
CA PRO A 514 9.46 -5.56 0.52
C PRO A 514 8.85 -4.69 1.62
N ASP A 515 9.71 -4.21 2.54
CA ASP A 515 9.28 -3.26 3.56
C ASP A 515 8.81 -1.95 2.91
N LEU A 516 7.85 -1.28 3.54
CA LEU A 516 7.35 0.03 3.13
C LEU A 516 7.67 1.02 4.26
N PRO A 517 8.84 1.69 4.22
CA PRO A 517 9.37 2.42 5.37
C PRO A 517 8.45 3.51 5.91
N TRP A 518 7.61 4.11 5.06
CA TRP A 518 6.63 5.12 5.48
C TRP A 518 5.44 4.54 6.25
N LEU A 519 5.19 3.22 6.19
CA LEU A 519 4.21 2.52 7.03
C LEU A 519 4.89 1.92 8.26
N SER A 520 6.04 1.27 8.10
CA SER A 520 6.72 0.55 9.20
C SER A 520 7.49 1.48 10.14
N SER A 521 7.96 2.63 9.65
CA SER A 521 8.70 3.64 10.41
C SER A 521 8.39 5.04 9.88
N PRO A 522 7.14 5.50 10.03
CA PRO A 522 6.67 6.76 9.45
C PRO A 522 7.51 7.95 9.93
N SER A 523 7.80 8.88 9.02
CA SER A 523 8.48 10.15 9.31
C SER A 523 7.54 11.36 9.28
N THR A 524 6.29 11.15 8.93
CA THR A 524 5.25 12.18 8.76
C THR A 524 3.96 11.79 9.47
N ALA A 525 3.06 12.76 9.63
CA ALA A 525 1.72 12.64 10.20
C ALA A 525 0.64 12.92 9.15
N ILE A 526 -0.59 12.55 9.47
CA ILE A 526 -1.80 12.84 8.70
C ILE A 526 -2.75 13.66 9.59
N VAL A 527 -3.40 14.67 9.00
CA VAL A 527 -4.56 15.34 9.61
C VAL A 527 -5.75 15.13 8.72
N HIS A 528 -6.88 14.74 9.29
CA HIS A 528 -8.14 14.59 8.58
C HIS A 528 -9.32 14.94 9.48
N GLY A 529 -10.52 15.03 8.94
CA GLY A 529 -11.73 15.17 9.75
C GLY A 529 -12.93 15.51 8.89
N VAL A 530 -13.99 16.01 9.51
CA VAL A 530 -15.22 16.40 8.82
C VAL A 530 -15.50 17.88 9.05
N ILE A 531 -15.92 18.57 7.99
CA ILE A 531 -16.40 19.95 8.02
C ILE A 531 -17.92 19.99 7.96
N THR A 532 -18.53 20.66 8.92
CA THR A 532 -19.98 20.82 9.01
C THR A 532 -20.38 22.30 9.12
N ASP A 533 -21.63 22.57 8.79
CA ASP A 533 -22.29 23.82 9.14
C ASP A 533 -22.55 23.85 10.66
N PHE A 534 -22.16 24.93 11.33
CA PHE A 534 -22.25 25.06 12.78
C PHE A 534 -23.69 25.01 13.29
N GLY A 535 -24.64 25.60 12.55
CA GLY A 535 -26.04 25.70 12.99
C GLY A 535 -26.82 24.40 12.83
N THR A 536 -26.54 23.65 11.76
CA THR A 536 -27.30 22.45 11.39
C THR A 536 -26.57 21.14 11.66
N GLY A 537 -25.25 21.17 11.81
CA GLY A 537 -24.40 19.97 11.87
C GLY A 537 -24.29 19.22 10.55
N THR A 538 -24.85 19.77 9.45
CA THR A 538 -24.83 19.12 8.13
C THR A 538 -23.43 19.22 7.53
N PRO A 539 -22.90 18.15 6.90
CA PRO A 539 -21.62 18.24 6.22
C PRO A 539 -21.59 19.30 5.11
N LEU A 540 -20.45 19.97 4.98
CA LEU A 540 -20.23 20.98 3.95
C LEU A 540 -19.29 20.44 2.88
N GLN A 541 -19.74 20.47 1.63
CA GLN A 541 -18.99 20.07 0.44
C GLN A 541 -18.18 21.25 -0.14
N ASP A 542 -17.04 20.95 -0.76
CA ASP A 542 -16.20 21.87 -1.52
C ASP A 542 -15.65 23.05 -0.69
N VAL A 543 -15.52 22.86 0.63
CA VAL A 543 -14.84 23.82 1.51
C VAL A 543 -13.35 23.82 1.21
N HIS A 544 -12.77 24.99 1.02
CA HIS A 544 -11.35 25.16 0.75
C HIS A 544 -10.58 25.11 2.05
N VAL A 545 -9.78 24.05 2.26
CA VAL A 545 -8.91 23.96 3.43
C VAL A 545 -7.48 24.24 3.01
N THR A 546 -6.93 25.33 3.51
CA THR A 546 -5.54 25.74 3.28
C THR A 546 -4.72 25.55 4.55
N ARG A 547 -3.40 25.37 4.38
CA ARG A 547 -2.44 25.29 5.48
C ARG A 547 -1.37 26.35 5.25
N SER A 548 -1.02 27.11 6.30
CA SER A 548 0.08 28.09 6.21
C SER A 548 1.36 27.42 5.69
N GLY A 549 2.03 28.08 4.74
CA GLY A 549 3.24 27.57 4.09
C GLY A 549 3.03 26.36 3.16
N SER A 550 1.79 26.05 2.77
CA SER A 550 1.47 25.09 1.71
C SER A 550 0.91 25.81 0.49
N SER A 551 1.23 25.32 -0.72
CA SER A 551 0.52 25.71 -1.95
C SER A 551 -0.68 24.82 -2.25
N TYR A 552 -0.85 23.70 -1.53
CA TYR A 552 -1.97 22.78 -1.71
C TYR A 552 -3.21 23.25 -0.94
N THR A 553 -4.33 23.34 -1.65
CA THR A 553 -5.68 23.57 -1.08
C THR A 553 -6.47 22.27 -1.14
N ALA A 554 -6.85 21.71 0.01
CA ALA A 554 -7.77 20.58 0.06
C ALA A 554 -9.22 21.03 -0.16
N LEU A 555 -10.07 20.12 -0.61
CA LEU A 555 -11.51 20.34 -0.74
C LEU A 555 -12.23 19.31 0.14
N SER A 556 -13.28 19.72 0.86
CA SER A 556 -14.11 18.75 1.57
C SER A 556 -15.01 17.96 0.62
N ALA A 557 -15.16 16.66 0.87
CA ALA A 557 -16.05 15.76 0.13
C ALA A 557 -17.53 16.03 0.43
N ALA A 558 -18.45 15.32 -0.23
CA ALA A 558 -19.91 15.48 -0.04
C ALA A 558 -20.36 15.25 1.41
N ASP A 559 -19.66 14.39 2.15
CA ASP A 559 -19.88 14.12 3.57
C ASP A 559 -18.97 14.95 4.48
N GLY A 560 -18.38 16.02 3.96
CA GLY A 560 -17.56 16.99 4.67
C GLY A 560 -16.14 16.52 4.97
N PHE A 561 -15.76 15.31 4.55
CA PHE A 561 -14.43 14.78 4.83
C PHE A 561 -13.33 15.63 4.18
N TRP A 562 -12.24 15.89 4.88
CA TRP A 562 -11.06 16.60 4.36
C TRP A 562 -9.77 16.00 4.93
N CYS A 563 -8.64 16.17 4.23
CA CYS A 563 -7.36 15.71 4.74
C CYS A 563 -6.12 16.48 4.23
N PHE A 564 -5.03 16.34 4.98
CA PHE A 564 -3.66 16.66 4.58
C PHE A 564 -2.75 15.48 4.93
N LEU A 565 -2.04 14.99 3.92
CA LEU A 565 -1.05 13.91 4.04
C LEU A 565 0.38 14.47 4.23
N ASN A 566 1.29 13.60 4.69
CA ASN A 566 2.74 13.83 4.73
C ASN A 566 3.16 15.11 5.48
N LEU A 567 2.49 15.43 6.59
CA LEU A 567 2.86 16.55 7.45
C LEU A 567 4.09 16.17 8.27
N ALA A 568 5.15 16.99 8.23
CA ALA A 568 6.27 16.79 9.15
C ALA A 568 5.81 16.93 10.62
N PRO A 569 6.52 16.36 11.59
CA PRO A 569 6.25 16.65 13.00
C PRO A 569 6.31 18.16 13.29
N GLY A 570 5.33 18.69 14.02
CA GLY A 570 5.25 20.12 14.29
C GLY A 570 3.84 20.62 14.56
N SER A 571 3.68 21.94 14.51
CA SER A 571 2.40 22.63 14.71
C SER A 571 1.96 23.34 13.44
N TYR A 572 0.68 23.27 13.12
CA TYR A 572 0.10 23.77 11.89
C TYR A 572 -1.17 24.57 12.15
N THR A 573 -1.40 25.57 11.30
CA THR A 573 -2.68 26.30 11.26
C THR A 573 -3.35 25.99 9.93
N PHE A 574 -4.60 25.55 10.01
CA PHE A 574 -5.48 25.31 8.89
C PHE A 574 -6.55 26.39 8.84
N THR A 575 -6.93 26.79 7.64
CA THR A 575 -8.04 27.71 7.39
C THR A 575 -9.02 27.02 6.45
N ALA A 576 -10.22 26.75 6.94
CA ALA A 576 -11.33 26.22 6.17
C ALA A 576 -12.22 27.38 5.76
N ASP A 577 -12.34 27.62 4.46
CA ASP A 577 -13.12 28.71 3.89
C ASP A 577 -14.14 28.16 2.90
N LEU A 578 -15.42 28.46 3.13
CA LEU A 578 -16.46 28.20 2.15
C LEU A 578 -16.93 29.57 1.62
N PRO A 579 -16.55 29.95 0.39
CA PRO A 579 -16.87 31.26 -0.16
C PRO A 579 -18.36 31.60 -0.07
N GLY A 580 -18.67 32.74 0.55
CA GLY A 580 -20.04 33.20 0.75
C GLY A 580 -20.77 32.58 1.95
N THR A 581 -20.19 31.57 2.62
CA THR A 581 -20.75 30.95 3.82
C THR A 581 -19.98 31.34 5.08
N GLY A 582 -18.67 31.19 5.12
CA GLY A 582 -17.88 31.50 6.32
C GLY A 582 -16.50 30.85 6.34
N THR A 583 -15.70 31.23 7.33
CA THR A 583 -14.32 30.77 7.49
C THR A 583 -14.09 30.27 8.92
N ALA A 584 -13.29 29.23 9.10
CA ALA A 584 -12.83 28.75 10.39
C ALA A 584 -11.31 28.57 10.38
N VAL A 585 -10.64 28.97 11.47
CA VAL A 585 -9.19 28.81 11.64
C VAL A 585 -8.92 27.86 12.79
N ILE A 586 -8.13 26.81 12.55
CA ILE A 586 -7.84 25.76 13.52
C ILE A 586 -6.33 25.56 13.63
N SER A 587 -5.84 25.51 14.87
CA SER A 587 -4.44 25.17 15.14
C SER A 587 -4.33 23.74 15.63
N VAL A 588 -3.42 22.99 15.02
CA VAL A 588 -3.07 21.61 15.37
C VAL A 588 -1.64 21.62 15.88
N ASN A 589 -1.46 21.42 17.18
CA ASN A 589 -0.15 21.55 17.83
C ASN A 589 0.49 20.20 18.12
N ASN A 590 1.81 20.10 18.04
CA ASN A 590 2.57 18.90 18.44
C ASN A 590 2.13 17.63 17.69
N LEU A 591 2.02 17.66 16.36
CA LEU A 591 1.95 16.44 15.57
C LEU A 591 3.27 15.68 15.66
N VAL A 592 3.20 14.37 15.83
CA VAL A 592 4.36 13.48 15.82
C VAL A 592 4.33 12.54 14.62
N ALA A 593 5.48 12.00 14.23
CA ALA A 593 5.56 11.08 13.11
C ALA A 593 4.73 9.81 13.36
N GLY A 594 4.00 9.35 12.34
CA GLY A 594 3.07 8.22 12.42
C GLY A 594 1.70 8.56 13.00
N GLU A 595 1.48 9.78 13.48
CA GLU A 595 0.19 10.19 14.00
C GLU A 595 -0.82 10.43 12.87
N VAL A 596 -2.03 9.90 13.04
CA VAL A 596 -3.21 10.26 12.25
C VAL A 596 -4.18 10.99 13.18
N ARG A 597 -4.34 12.30 12.99
CA ARG A 597 -5.13 13.15 13.89
C ARG A 597 -6.45 13.58 13.26
N THR A 598 -7.54 13.29 13.96
CA THR A 598 -8.89 13.76 13.61
C THR A 598 -9.12 15.19 14.10
N VAL A 599 -9.57 16.07 13.19
CA VAL A 599 -9.87 17.49 13.43
C VAL A 599 -11.17 17.83 12.72
N ASN A 600 -12.26 17.84 13.48
CA ASN A 600 -13.56 18.25 12.96
C ASN A 600 -13.69 19.78 13.03
N ILE A 601 -14.29 20.35 12.00
CA ILE A 601 -14.45 21.80 11.83
C ILE A 601 -15.93 22.10 11.68
N ALA A 602 -16.41 23.10 12.40
CA ALA A 602 -17.73 23.67 12.18
C ALA A 602 -17.57 25.09 11.63
N ILE A 603 -18.14 25.37 10.46
CA ILE A 603 -18.15 26.71 9.85
C ILE A 603 -19.46 27.38 10.22
N ALA A 604 -19.36 28.58 10.80
CA ALA A 604 -20.52 29.41 11.07
C ALA A 604 -20.58 30.59 10.10
N ALA A 605 -21.78 31.12 9.89
CA ALA A 605 -21.98 32.34 9.12
C ALA A 605 -21.19 33.52 9.72
N PRO A 606 -20.75 34.51 8.92
CA PRO A 606 -19.93 35.61 9.42
C PRO A 606 -20.64 36.38 10.53
N GLY A 607 -19.92 36.73 11.60
CA GLY A 607 -20.49 37.40 12.77
C GLY A 607 -21.31 36.50 13.71
N THR A 608 -21.40 35.19 13.44
CA THR A 608 -22.01 34.24 14.37
C THR A 608 -21.07 34.02 15.55
N ALA A 609 -21.58 34.20 16.77
CA ALA A 609 -20.88 33.82 18.00
C ALA A 609 -20.60 32.30 18.00
N THR A 610 -19.34 31.90 17.99
CA THR A 610 -18.96 30.47 17.94
C THR A 610 -18.23 29.98 19.17
N ARG A 611 -17.48 30.85 19.86
CA ARG A 611 -16.74 30.47 21.07
C ARG A 611 -16.56 31.63 22.04
N LEU A 612 -16.21 31.29 23.27
CA LEU A 612 -15.86 32.23 24.34
C LEU A 612 -14.35 32.23 24.51
N GLU A 613 -13.71 33.40 24.43
CA GLU A 613 -12.27 33.58 24.64
C GLU A 613 -12.00 34.38 25.91
N ILE A 614 -11.11 33.87 26.76
CA ILE A 614 -10.66 34.55 27.99
C ILE A 614 -9.65 35.63 27.59
N ASP A 615 -9.87 36.87 28.05
CA ASP A 615 -8.97 37.98 27.78
C ASP A 615 -7.60 37.73 28.43
N ALA A 616 -6.53 38.01 27.69
CA ALA A 616 -5.15 37.85 28.14
C ALA A 616 -4.78 38.72 29.37
N SER A 617 -5.58 39.75 29.67
CA SER A 617 -5.46 40.57 30.88
C SER A 617 -6.04 39.92 32.15
N THR A 618 -6.67 38.74 32.03
CA THR A 618 -7.18 37.97 33.17
C THR A 618 -6.00 37.49 34.05
N PRO A 619 -6.02 37.76 35.37
CA PRO A 619 -4.96 37.30 36.27
C PRO A 619 -4.87 35.77 36.30
N THR A 620 -3.69 35.21 36.02
CA THR A 620 -3.42 33.76 36.08
C THR A 620 -3.10 33.28 37.50
N GLN A 621 -2.93 34.21 38.46
CA GLN A 621 -2.78 33.93 39.88
C GLN A 621 -3.63 34.90 40.71
N VAL A 622 -4.43 34.37 41.63
CA VAL A 622 -5.33 35.13 42.49
C VAL A 622 -5.13 34.71 43.95
N PRO A 623 -4.79 35.62 44.86
CA PRO A 623 -4.65 35.31 46.29
C PRO A 623 -5.94 34.77 46.90
N ALA A 624 -5.83 33.87 47.89
CA ALA A 624 -6.98 33.33 48.59
C ALA A 624 -7.75 34.45 49.32
N GLY A 625 -9.04 34.59 49.03
CA GLY A 625 -9.94 35.61 49.60
C GLY A 625 -10.20 36.82 48.70
N ASP A 626 -9.50 36.94 47.57
CA ASP A 626 -9.74 38.01 46.59
C ASP A 626 -10.82 37.61 45.56
N SER A 627 -11.46 38.62 44.96
CA SER A 627 -12.37 38.44 43.82
C SER A 627 -11.70 38.98 42.56
N PHE A 628 -11.90 38.30 41.43
CA PHE A 628 -11.37 38.74 40.14
C PHE A 628 -12.45 38.70 39.06
N GLY A 629 -12.37 39.65 38.12
CA GLY A 629 -13.19 39.63 36.92
C GLY A 629 -12.59 38.67 35.89
N LEU A 630 -13.40 37.76 35.36
CA LEU A 630 -13.07 37.05 34.13
C LEU A 630 -13.63 37.91 32.99
N LEU A 631 -12.75 38.58 32.25
CA LEU A 631 -13.18 39.24 31.02
C LEU A 631 -13.18 38.17 29.93
N VAL A 632 -14.36 37.89 29.37
CA VAL A 632 -14.51 36.91 28.30
C VAL A 632 -15.19 37.62 27.14
N HIS A 633 -14.64 37.46 25.95
CA HIS A 633 -15.26 37.96 24.73
C HIS A 633 -15.94 36.80 24.03
N VAL A 634 -17.16 37.03 23.56
CA VAL A 634 -17.78 36.13 22.59
C VAL A 634 -17.17 36.47 21.24
N VAL A 635 -16.52 35.50 20.62
CA VAL A 635 -15.87 35.71 19.31
C VAL A 635 -16.54 34.88 18.23
N ASP A 636 -16.42 35.35 16.99
CA ASP A 636 -16.81 34.60 15.80
C ASP A 636 -15.78 33.49 15.48
N ALA A 637 -16.04 32.72 14.43
CA ALA A 637 -15.16 31.63 14.02
C ALA A 637 -13.73 32.11 13.70
N GLN A 638 -13.56 33.39 13.34
CA GLN A 638 -12.30 34.04 13.01
C GLN A 638 -11.61 34.68 14.23
N GLY A 639 -12.23 34.63 15.42
CA GLY A 639 -11.69 35.25 16.64
C GLY A 639 -11.99 36.75 16.76
N ASN A 640 -12.87 37.30 15.92
CA ASN A 640 -13.29 38.70 16.07
C ASN A 640 -14.36 38.81 17.17
N PRO A 641 -14.32 39.85 18.02
CA PRO A 641 -15.36 40.08 19.02
C PRO A 641 -16.73 40.31 18.38
N VAL A 642 -17.73 39.51 18.77
CA VAL A 642 -19.13 39.65 18.35
C VAL A 642 -19.93 40.45 19.39
N THR A 643 -19.63 40.26 20.69
CA THR A 643 -20.16 41.06 21.80
C THR A 643 -19.17 41.09 22.96
N ALA A 644 -19.08 42.21 23.70
CA ALA A 644 -18.29 42.33 24.93
C ALA A 644 -19.17 42.18 26.18
N GLY A 645 -18.79 41.30 27.11
CA GLY A 645 -19.42 41.14 28.42
C GLY A 645 -18.38 40.91 29.52
N SER A 646 -18.64 41.38 30.73
CA SER A 646 -17.75 41.20 31.89
C SER A 646 -18.36 40.21 32.89
N TYR A 647 -17.57 39.24 33.37
CA TYR A 647 -18.02 38.21 34.31
C TYR A 647 -17.24 38.35 35.64
N ASN A 648 -17.89 38.16 36.79
CA ASN A 648 -17.24 38.25 38.11
C ASN A 648 -17.15 36.86 38.77
N LEU A 649 -15.95 36.49 39.22
CA LEU A 649 -15.68 35.27 40.01
C LEU A 649 -15.17 35.66 41.40
N SER A 650 -15.64 34.99 42.45
CA SER A 650 -15.16 35.20 43.83
C SER A 650 -14.42 33.96 44.34
N VAL A 651 -13.21 34.14 44.89
CA VAL A 651 -12.41 33.06 45.46
C VAL A 651 -12.56 33.07 46.98
N SER A 652 -13.07 31.98 47.55
CA SER A 652 -13.17 31.80 49.01
C SER A 652 -12.04 30.87 49.50
N PRO A 653 -11.62 30.97 50.79
CA PRO A 653 -10.57 30.11 51.36
C PRO A 653 -10.86 28.60 51.33
N VAL A 654 -12.08 28.19 50.97
CA VAL A 654 -12.55 26.79 50.97
C VAL A 654 -12.95 26.31 49.56
N GLY A 655 -12.83 27.17 48.54
CA GLY A 655 -13.19 26.88 47.15
C GLY A 655 -13.49 28.13 46.32
N VAL A 656 -13.46 28.00 44.99
CA VAL A 656 -13.93 29.05 44.06
C VAL A 656 -15.43 28.87 43.85
N THR A 657 -16.21 29.93 44.05
CA THR A 657 -17.65 29.96 43.74
C THR A 657 -17.94 31.14 42.82
N GLY A 658 -18.62 30.87 41.70
CA GLY A 658 -19.03 31.88 40.71
C GLY A 658 -20.54 31.86 40.50
N THR A 659 -21.11 33.02 40.15
CA THR A 659 -22.52 33.13 39.74
C THR A 659 -22.56 33.80 38.37
N LEU A 660 -23.13 33.10 37.38
CA LEU A 660 -23.34 33.65 36.04
C LEU A 660 -24.53 34.63 36.09
N THR A 661 -24.28 35.91 35.85
CA THR A 661 -25.36 36.91 35.80
C THR A 661 -25.13 37.82 34.59
N GLY A 662 -26.05 37.82 33.62
CA GLY A 662 -26.08 38.83 32.56
C GLY A 662 -25.86 38.39 31.11
N ALA A 663 -26.14 37.14 30.71
CA ALA A 663 -26.21 36.84 29.28
C ALA A 663 -27.40 37.57 28.65
N THR A 664 -27.13 38.55 27.79
CA THR A 664 -28.15 39.15 26.93
C THR A 664 -28.71 38.08 25.99
N SER A 665 -30.02 38.12 25.74
CA SER A 665 -30.74 37.15 24.91
C SER A 665 -30.07 36.91 23.56
N GLY A 666 -30.02 35.65 23.11
CA GLY A 666 -29.67 35.29 21.73
C GLY A 666 -28.37 34.51 21.54
N VAL A 667 -27.70 34.07 22.61
CA VAL A 667 -26.49 33.24 22.52
C VAL A 667 -26.84 31.78 22.81
N THR A 668 -26.76 30.91 21.80
CA THR A 668 -26.78 29.46 21.98
C THR A 668 -25.35 28.97 21.82
N ALA A 669 -24.66 28.67 22.92
CA ALA A 669 -23.29 28.18 22.90
C ALA A 669 -23.27 26.65 22.89
N GLY A 670 -22.69 26.05 21.84
CA GLY A 670 -22.33 24.64 21.80
C GLY A 670 -20.82 24.50 21.82
N GLY A 671 -20.24 23.95 22.90
CA GLY A 671 -18.81 23.70 23.06
C GLY A 671 -18.41 23.41 24.50
N ASP A 672 -17.31 22.69 24.68
CA ASP A 672 -16.70 22.41 25.99
C ASP A 672 -16.02 23.69 26.52
N LEU A 673 -16.44 24.18 27.69
CA LEU A 673 -15.77 25.28 28.38
C LEU A 673 -14.64 24.72 29.25
N THR A 674 -13.38 25.03 28.89
CA THR A 674 -12.21 24.66 29.70
C THR A 674 -11.74 25.87 30.49
N PHE A 675 -11.71 25.76 31.82
CA PHE A 675 -11.11 26.75 32.71
C PHE A 675 -9.91 26.11 33.42
N THR A 676 -8.75 26.77 33.38
CA THR A 676 -7.54 26.31 34.09
C THR A 676 -7.19 27.31 35.18
N PHE A 677 -7.19 26.87 36.43
CA PHE A 677 -6.72 27.66 37.58
C PHE A 677 -5.73 26.83 38.38
N SER A 678 -4.62 27.43 38.81
CA SER A 678 -3.71 26.84 39.80
C SER A 678 -4.06 27.35 41.19
N HIS A 679 -4.24 26.46 42.16
CA HIS A 679 -4.41 26.81 43.56
C HIS A 679 -3.38 26.05 44.42
N ASP A 680 -2.83 26.72 45.42
CA ASP A 680 -1.75 26.20 46.27
C ASP A 680 -2.20 25.12 47.28
N SER A 681 -3.46 24.67 47.25
CA SER A 681 -4.00 23.63 48.14
C SER A 681 -5.17 22.86 47.51
N PRO A 682 -5.42 21.60 47.89
CA PRO A 682 -6.55 20.82 47.36
C PRO A 682 -7.88 21.47 47.77
N ALA A 683 -8.60 22.03 46.80
CA ALA A 683 -9.91 22.66 47.00
C ALA A 683 -10.97 22.00 46.12
N THR A 684 -12.21 21.92 46.62
CA THR A 684 -13.37 21.50 45.84
C THR A 684 -13.90 22.70 45.05
N VAL A 685 -13.85 22.64 43.72
CA VAL A 685 -14.43 23.68 42.86
C VAL A 685 -15.90 23.34 42.63
N THR A 686 -16.80 24.26 42.99
CA THR A 686 -18.25 24.09 42.80
C THR A 686 -18.80 25.21 41.93
N PHE A 687 -19.29 24.88 40.73
CA PHE A 687 -20.02 25.81 39.89
C PHE A 687 -21.51 25.75 40.22
N LEU A 688 -22.15 26.90 40.45
CA LEU A 688 -23.59 27.00 40.68
C LEU A 688 -24.21 27.73 39.48
N VAL A 689 -24.87 26.98 38.61
CA VAL A 689 -25.65 27.56 37.50
C VAL A 689 -27.04 27.87 38.04
N LEU A 690 -27.36 29.15 38.21
CA LEU A 690 -28.71 29.57 38.57
C LEU A 690 -29.55 29.72 37.29
N GLU A 691 -30.53 28.84 37.11
CA GLU A 691 -31.60 29.05 36.13
C GLU A 691 -32.51 30.19 36.59
N GLY A 692 -32.17 31.41 36.20
CA GLY A 692 -33.15 32.49 36.05
C GLY A 692 -33.87 32.34 34.70
N THR A 693 -35.05 32.95 34.57
CA THR A 693 -36.05 32.85 33.49
C THR A 693 -35.59 33.29 32.08
N SER A 694 -34.36 33.00 31.67
CA SER A 694 -33.78 33.33 30.37
C SER A 694 -32.78 32.22 30.00
N THR A 695 -33.20 31.36 29.09
CA THR A 695 -32.56 30.07 28.77
C THR A 695 -31.15 30.25 28.20
N LEU A 696 -30.15 29.65 28.85
CA LEU A 696 -28.85 29.26 28.26
C LEU A 696 -28.77 27.74 28.34
N ALA A 697 -28.80 27.05 27.20
CA ALA A 697 -28.64 25.60 27.14
C ALA A 697 -27.22 25.28 26.66
N PHE A 698 -26.45 24.52 27.45
CA PHE A 698 -25.20 23.92 27.04
C PHE A 698 -25.45 22.45 26.68
N ALA A 699 -25.07 22.04 25.47
CA ALA A 699 -24.95 20.64 25.10
C ALA A 699 -23.46 20.29 25.01
N SER A 700 -22.80 20.05 26.15
CA SER A 700 -21.46 19.47 26.17
C SER A 700 -21.54 18.00 26.56
N THR A 701 -20.86 17.12 25.82
CA THR A 701 -20.71 15.69 26.17
C THR A 701 -19.56 15.43 27.15
N SER A 702 -18.78 16.44 27.52
CA SER A 702 -17.72 16.34 28.54
C SER A 702 -17.37 17.70 29.16
N VAL A 703 -17.22 17.73 30.48
CA VAL A 703 -16.49 18.81 31.18
C VAL A 703 -15.21 18.18 31.71
N THR A 704 -14.05 18.61 31.20
CA THR A 704 -12.75 18.12 31.66
C THR A 704 -12.18 19.08 32.70
N PHE A 705 -11.89 18.57 33.90
CA PHE A 705 -11.18 19.32 34.94
C PHE A 705 -9.71 18.88 34.94
N THR A 706 -8.77 19.81 34.79
CA THR A 706 -7.34 19.51 34.99
C THR A 706 -6.83 20.33 36.18
N ALA A 707 -6.64 19.66 37.32
CA ALA A 707 -5.81 20.19 38.39
C ALA A 707 -4.35 19.83 38.06
N THR A 708 -3.49 20.81 37.84
CA THR A 708 -2.04 20.58 37.75
C THR A 708 -1.47 20.63 39.16
N ASP A 709 -1.12 19.46 39.69
CA ASP A 709 -0.38 19.34 40.94
C ASP A 709 1.11 19.56 40.64
N SER A 710 1.72 20.55 41.30
CA SER A 710 3.16 20.76 41.24
C SER A 710 3.86 19.89 42.30
N GLY A 711 3.79 18.57 42.15
CA GLY A 711 4.63 17.66 42.93
C GLY A 711 4.07 16.24 43.20
N GLY A 712 4.39 15.30 42.30
CA GLY A 712 4.69 13.90 42.65
C GLY A 712 3.55 12.94 43.06
N GLY A 713 3.33 11.90 42.25
CA GLY A 713 2.84 10.58 42.69
C GLY A 713 1.40 10.22 42.31
N GLU A 714 1.24 9.18 41.49
CA GLU A 714 -0.04 8.59 41.08
C GLU A 714 -0.94 8.14 42.24
N ARG A 715 -2.28 8.34 42.13
CA ARG A 715 -3.30 7.36 42.52
C ARG A 715 -4.58 7.48 41.66
N ASN A 716 -5.05 6.31 41.21
CA ASN A 716 -6.34 6.04 40.57
C ASN A 716 -7.56 6.37 41.46
N SER A 717 -8.71 6.46 40.77
CA SER A 717 -10.12 6.39 41.21
C SER A 717 -10.88 7.71 41.40
N SER A 718 -11.78 8.00 40.46
CA SER A 718 -13.04 8.73 40.66
C SER A 718 -13.99 8.44 39.49
N GLY A 719 -15.05 7.67 39.75
CA GLY A 719 -16.16 7.46 38.82
C GLY A 719 -17.12 8.64 38.81
N CYS A 720 -17.66 8.96 37.63
CA CYS A 720 -18.74 9.92 37.48
C CYS A 720 -20.07 9.17 37.38
N ALA A 721 -20.94 9.35 38.37
CA ALA A 721 -22.33 8.90 38.30
C ALA A 721 -23.17 9.98 37.60
N VAL A 722 -23.75 9.65 36.45
CA VAL A 722 -24.80 10.44 35.81
C VAL A 722 -26.13 9.77 36.13
N ASN A 723 -26.96 10.43 36.95
CA ASN A 723 -28.34 10.03 37.16
C ASN A 723 -29.20 10.81 36.17
N ALA A 724 -29.73 10.14 35.15
CA ALA A 724 -30.73 10.68 34.24
C ALA A 724 -32.05 9.93 34.48
N THR A 725 -33.08 10.69 34.84
CA THR A 725 -34.45 10.21 34.99
C THR A 725 -35.05 9.82 33.64
N GLY A 726 -35.63 8.62 33.54
CA GLY A 726 -36.83 8.37 32.73
C GLY A 726 -36.76 7.29 31.64
N ALA A 727 -37.29 6.12 32.00
CA ALA A 727 -37.97 5.11 31.16
C ALA A 727 -37.17 3.87 30.71
N TRP A 728 -37.25 2.81 31.52
CA TRP A 728 -37.21 1.40 31.08
C TRP A 728 -38.44 0.69 31.66
N PRO A 729 -39.14 -0.18 30.90
CA PRO A 729 -40.29 -0.91 31.41
C PRO A 729 -39.87 -2.11 32.28
N LEU A 730 -40.59 -2.28 33.38
CA LEU A 730 -40.52 -3.43 34.28
C LEU A 730 -41.18 -4.67 33.62
N TRP A 731 -40.37 -5.61 33.12
CA TRP A 731 -40.65 -7.05 33.16
C TRP A 731 -39.42 -7.85 32.72
N ALA A 732 -39.23 -9.02 33.35
CA ALA A 732 -38.21 -10.06 33.11
C ALA A 732 -36.89 -9.99 33.91
N LEU A 733 -37.02 -10.29 35.20
CA LEU A 733 -36.04 -11.02 36.03
C LEU A 733 -36.35 -12.54 35.96
N LEU A 734 -35.33 -13.37 36.24
CA LEU A 734 -35.27 -14.84 36.53
C LEU A 734 -34.45 -15.59 35.47
N ALA A 735 -33.46 -16.46 35.76
CA ALA A 735 -33.20 -17.34 36.91
C ALA A 735 -31.68 -17.69 36.96
N LEU A 736 -30.99 -17.58 38.10
CA LEU A 736 -30.61 -18.64 39.06
C LEU A 736 -29.53 -19.67 38.61
N ALA A 737 -28.46 -19.69 39.43
CA ALA A 737 -27.73 -20.84 39.98
C ALA A 737 -26.43 -21.37 39.32
N ALA A 738 -25.35 -21.14 40.08
CA ALA A 738 -24.32 -22.10 40.53
C ALA A 738 -23.25 -22.63 39.55
N VAL A 739 -21.97 -22.42 39.88
CA VAL A 739 -21.02 -23.43 40.43
C VAL A 739 -19.55 -22.90 40.40
N ARG A 740 -18.95 -22.84 41.61
CA ARG A 740 -17.55 -23.10 42.06
C ARG A 740 -16.30 -22.52 41.34
N LEU A 741 -15.58 -21.71 42.13
CA LEU A 741 -14.10 -21.55 42.33
C LEU A 741 -13.23 -22.83 42.18
N PRO A 742 -11.87 -22.79 42.35
CA PRO A 742 -10.82 -21.80 42.04
C PRO A 742 -9.53 -22.43 41.40
N LEU A 743 -8.46 -21.65 41.14
CA LEU A 743 -7.04 -21.88 41.56
C LEU A 743 -5.94 -21.46 40.54
N ILE A 744 -5.00 -20.65 41.06
CA ILE A 744 -3.51 -20.75 40.96
C ILE A 744 -2.87 -20.54 39.57
N ALA A 745 -1.74 -19.84 39.36
CA ALA A 745 -0.91 -18.88 40.09
C ALA A 745 0.28 -18.48 39.17
N LEU A 746 1.04 -17.47 39.63
CA LEU A 746 2.51 -17.28 39.51
C LEU A 746 3.09 -16.25 38.52
N ARG A 747 3.71 -15.24 39.17
CA ARG A 747 5.04 -14.61 38.97
C ARG A 747 5.19 -13.61 37.82
N LYS A 748 5.43 -12.32 38.08
CA LYS A 748 6.54 -11.57 38.75
C LYS A 748 7.66 -11.14 37.78
N ARG A 749 8.02 -9.85 37.91
CA ARG A 749 9.19 -9.08 37.42
C ARG A 749 8.99 -8.48 36.03
N GLY A 750 9.28 -7.21 35.77
CA GLY A 750 9.84 -6.15 36.59
C GLY A 750 10.24 -5.00 35.66
N GLN A 751 10.05 -3.79 36.14
CA GLN A 751 10.51 -2.49 35.64
C GLN A 751 11.80 -2.52 34.80
N ALA A 752 11.76 -1.89 33.63
CA ALA A 752 12.58 -0.73 33.28
C ALA A 752 11.83 0.09 32.21
#